data_AF-A0A7C6IYZ6-F1
#
_entry.id   AF-A0A7C6IYZ6-F1
#
_cell.length_a   1.000
_cell.length_b   1.000
_cell.length_c   1.000
_cell.angle_alpha   90.00
_cell.angle_beta   90.00
_cell.angle_gamma   90.00
#
_symmetry.space_group_name_H-M   'P 1'
#
loop_
_entity.id
_entity.type
_entity.pdbx_description
1 polymer ?
#
loop_
_entity_poly.entity_id
_entity_poly.type
_entity_poly.pdbx_seq_one_letter_code
_entity_poly.pdbx_strand_id
1 'polypeptide(L)'
;MRKDKGVITVFLSITLLLILSFFFTIIEGARIYVARVYAERALSTAMDSVMAEYYGPLWKEYHIFGLDGSYGAADIDTDAISDKLEEYMSYTLYPTQDMNLSKNHKAIDFYDISIDSLSIDNINLLIDYQGELYFDEAVQYMKYKELGDGFESLLSNMSLMENTGKVSVIYEEKLKVEEQLVDIDKGILTLMELLDGISTGKRGLKVNKDGSLKTVDTYIKQISFGNVTKDSVEINNEHVFNGLKKSYWFPEEDFKKIEESFTKIEGINSLIELIRQMGEGPENYIIIEQELALLQFQKDVLLAGINRKGKQIQSKLRKIISLTDKANNEIDKIISKITIAVPLLEGLEGTLNNEKDSLDPTIFDQLKDSVNELQSYCSIDTDGDRFLAMKDILNKNKDILINTEAVLENATLSLSKGRIKDGRSSFKKGLSVLKGYQIQGLRLDYSSLVLEKKDTDLLGKAYNSILGGITSLVIDPNKISDGTLQERTRPSDYYQLLKEGEGFFTDFEEYIGSDGGSALELSQFFGGVGGVFEGAPNSGNGINPVAKKLLFQEYIKEHFYSFPLDESELQERKPTLLEYEQEYLLGGKKSDEENINYVISKIMMIRMVGNLASILTNKTICNEAKVAATAMVGFTGLPILINITQALIILLWSFAEALVDTCALLKGMELPLIKEKIEITLGDLIILNRQLIESKAERLGKAEGISAGYGAYINMLMIMKKQEEITFRSLDLIEENLFIRYGKEFYFKNCIYGLKSEAKILIPPKFTGFKFMRDLLNTKGNGFQYNVVSSYSY
;
A
#
# COMPACT_ATOMS: atom_id res chain seq x y z
N MET A 1 -73.06 17.81 -93.73
CA MET A 1 -71.85 16.98 -93.54
C MET A 1 -70.61 17.77 -93.92
N ARG A 2 -69.95 18.44 -92.95
CA ARG A 2 -68.56 18.90 -93.10
C ARG A 2 -67.66 17.71 -92.72
N LYS A 3 -66.71 17.34 -93.58
CA LYS A 3 -65.75 16.26 -93.30
C LYS A 3 -64.61 16.83 -92.45
N ASP A 4 -64.47 16.33 -91.23
CA ASP A 4 -63.39 16.67 -90.29
C ASP A 4 -62.05 16.09 -90.77
N LYS A 5 -61.31 16.84 -91.58
CA LYS A 5 -59.92 16.52 -91.94
C LYS A 5 -58.99 17.08 -90.87
N GLY A 6 -58.64 16.28 -89.88
CA GLY A 6 -57.62 16.62 -88.87
C GLY A 6 -57.70 15.87 -87.54
N VAL A 7 -58.83 15.25 -87.21
CA VAL A 7 -59.05 14.56 -85.92
C VAL A 7 -58.04 13.43 -85.69
N ILE A 8 -57.73 12.66 -86.73
CA ILE A 8 -56.76 11.55 -86.66
C ILE A 8 -55.35 12.09 -86.39
N THR A 9 -54.95 13.19 -87.04
CA THR A 9 -53.63 13.80 -86.84
C THR A 9 -53.49 14.38 -85.44
N VAL A 10 -54.52 15.04 -84.91
CA VAL A 10 -54.53 15.58 -83.54
C VAL A 10 -54.48 14.45 -82.51
N PHE A 11 -55.31 13.41 -82.67
CA PHE A 11 -55.31 12.24 -81.79
C PHE A 11 -53.95 11.50 -81.80
N LEU A 12 -53.37 11.27 -82.99
CA LEU A 12 -52.06 10.63 -83.13
C LEU A 12 -50.93 11.49 -82.53
N SER A 13 -51.00 12.82 -82.69
CA SER A 13 -50.02 13.74 -82.10
C SER A 13 -50.09 13.75 -80.58
N ILE A 14 -51.29 13.75 -79.98
CA ILE A 14 -51.47 13.65 -78.53
C ILE A 14 -50.99 12.29 -78.02
N THR A 15 -51.34 11.20 -78.71
CA THR A 15 -50.91 9.84 -78.36
C THR A 15 -49.39 9.72 -78.42
N LEU A 16 -48.77 10.27 -79.47
CA LEU A 16 -47.32 10.32 -79.62
C LEU A 16 -46.66 11.12 -78.49
N LEU A 17 -47.21 12.29 -78.14
CA LEU A 17 -46.70 13.10 -77.01
C LEU A 17 -46.79 12.36 -75.67
N LEU A 18 -47.87 11.62 -75.43
CA LEU A 18 -48.02 10.80 -74.22
C LEU A 18 -47.01 9.64 -74.18
N ILE A 19 -46.83 8.92 -75.29
CA ILE A 19 -45.84 7.84 -75.42
C ILE A 19 -44.43 8.39 -75.20
N LEU A 20 -44.11 9.51 -75.84
CA LEU A 20 -42.81 10.15 -75.76
C LEU A 20 -42.55 10.72 -74.36
N SER A 21 -43.58 11.25 -73.69
CA SER A 21 -43.51 11.63 -72.27
C SER A 21 -43.21 10.45 -71.35
N PHE A 22 -43.85 9.29 -71.59
CA PHE A 22 -43.60 8.09 -70.82
C PHE A 22 -42.15 7.61 -70.97
N PHE A 23 -41.66 7.50 -72.21
CA PHE A 23 -40.26 7.12 -72.48
C PHE A 23 -39.27 8.13 -71.91
N PHE A 24 -39.51 9.44 -72.08
CA PHE A 24 -38.65 10.48 -71.53
C PHE A 24 -38.60 10.44 -70.01
N THR A 25 -39.72 10.18 -69.34
CA THR A 25 -39.76 10.04 -67.87
C THR A 25 -38.99 8.81 -67.41
N ILE A 26 -39.10 7.66 -68.10
CA ILE A 26 -38.34 6.45 -67.77
C ILE A 26 -36.84 6.68 -67.97
N ILE A 27 -36.44 7.25 -69.10
CA ILE A 27 -35.03 7.52 -69.41
C ILE A 27 -34.46 8.55 -68.43
N GLU A 28 -35.24 9.59 -68.08
CA GLU A 28 -34.87 10.57 -67.07
C GLU A 28 -34.66 9.92 -65.70
N GLY A 29 -35.61 9.09 -65.25
CA GLY A 29 -35.52 8.37 -63.98
C GLY A 29 -34.32 7.44 -63.92
N ALA A 30 -34.06 6.68 -64.99
CA ALA A 30 -32.88 5.83 -65.11
C ALA A 30 -31.58 6.67 -65.08
N ARG A 31 -31.54 7.81 -65.79
CA ARG A 31 -30.38 8.70 -65.80
C ARG A 31 -30.09 9.28 -64.42
N ILE A 32 -31.11 9.79 -63.74
CA ILE A 32 -30.98 10.38 -62.40
C ILE A 32 -30.47 9.33 -61.40
N TYR A 33 -31.05 8.13 -61.44
CA TYR A 33 -30.61 7.03 -60.57
C TYR A 33 -29.15 6.69 -60.79
N VAL A 34 -28.71 6.52 -62.05
CA VAL A 34 -27.31 6.23 -62.37
C VAL A 34 -26.40 7.40 -62.01
N ALA A 35 -26.81 8.64 -62.28
CA ALA A 35 -26.05 9.84 -61.94
C ALA A 35 -25.84 9.97 -60.41
N ARG A 36 -26.87 9.66 -59.61
CA ARG A 36 -26.74 9.62 -58.15
C ARG A 36 -25.72 8.56 -57.69
N VAL A 37 -25.85 7.32 -58.19
CA VAL A 37 -24.90 6.25 -57.85
C VAL A 37 -23.47 6.59 -58.32
N TYR A 38 -23.34 7.25 -59.46
CA TYR A 38 -22.06 7.71 -59.99
C TYR A 38 -21.44 8.78 -59.08
N ALA A 39 -22.23 9.74 -58.60
CA ALA A 39 -21.79 10.75 -57.64
C ALA A 39 -21.43 10.15 -56.26
N GLU A 40 -22.20 9.18 -55.74
CA GLU A 40 -21.84 8.45 -54.51
C GLU A 40 -20.48 7.75 -54.67
N ARG A 41 -20.23 7.11 -55.82
CA ARG A 41 -18.92 6.49 -56.11
C ARG A 41 -17.81 7.51 -56.28
N ALA A 42 -18.08 8.65 -56.91
CA ALA A 42 -17.12 9.73 -57.07
C ALA A 42 -16.70 10.29 -55.70
N LEU A 43 -17.64 10.52 -54.80
CA LEU A 43 -17.36 10.94 -53.42
C LEU A 43 -16.55 9.87 -52.65
N SER A 44 -16.95 8.60 -52.72
CA SER A 44 -16.21 7.50 -52.08
C SER A 44 -14.76 7.41 -52.58
N THR A 45 -14.54 7.53 -53.90
CA THR A 45 -13.19 7.46 -54.50
C THR A 45 -12.36 8.70 -54.14
N ALA A 46 -13.00 9.87 -54.08
CA ALA A 46 -12.36 11.10 -53.60
C ALA A 46 -11.92 10.95 -52.14
N MET A 47 -12.76 10.37 -51.28
CA MET A 47 -12.40 10.08 -49.89
C MET A 47 -11.25 9.09 -49.78
N ASP A 48 -11.25 8.00 -50.56
CA ASP A 48 -10.11 7.07 -50.63
C ASP A 48 -8.82 7.81 -51.02
N SER A 49 -8.91 8.79 -51.93
CA SER A 49 -7.75 9.56 -52.40
C SER A 49 -7.23 10.53 -51.35
N VAL A 50 -8.12 11.25 -50.65
CA VAL A 50 -7.74 12.14 -49.54
C VAL A 50 -7.14 11.34 -48.38
N MET A 51 -7.75 10.21 -48.02
CA MET A 51 -7.24 9.36 -46.93
C MET A 51 -5.98 8.58 -47.34
N ALA A 52 -5.68 8.45 -48.63
CA ALA A 52 -4.36 7.96 -49.05
C ALA A 52 -3.22 8.96 -48.75
N GLU A 53 -3.52 10.21 -48.40
CA GLU A 53 -2.55 11.22 -47.97
C GLU A 53 -2.15 11.10 -46.48
N TYR A 54 -2.26 9.90 -45.89
CA TYR A 54 -1.81 9.63 -44.53
C TYR A 54 -0.36 10.11 -44.30
N TYR A 55 -0.05 10.43 -43.04
CA TYR A 55 1.25 10.96 -42.66
C TYR A 55 2.35 9.88 -42.81
N GLY A 56 3.08 9.94 -43.91
CA GLY A 56 4.09 8.93 -44.28
C GLY A 56 5.13 8.58 -43.20
N PRO A 57 5.68 9.55 -42.44
CA PRO A 57 6.61 9.23 -41.34
C PRO A 57 5.97 8.40 -40.22
N LEU A 58 4.70 8.62 -39.89
CA LEU A 58 3.98 7.83 -38.87
C LEU A 58 3.82 6.38 -39.32
N TRP A 59 3.39 6.15 -40.57
CA TRP A 59 3.31 4.80 -41.13
C TRP A 59 4.68 4.11 -41.22
N LYS A 60 5.72 4.84 -41.63
CA LYS A 60 7.06 4.28 -41.85
C LYS A 60 7.76 3.88 -40.54
N GLU A 61 7.58 4.65 -39.46
CA GLU A 61 8.25 4.39 -38.19
C GLU A 61 7.42 3.52 -37.23
N TYR A 62 6.10 3.61 -37.31
CA TYR A 62 5.16 3.06 -36.32
C TYR A 62 4.03 2.22 -36.94
N HIS A 63 3.90 2.14 -38.26
CA HIS A 63 2.83 1.37 -38.93
C HIS A 63 1.40 1.77 -38.53
N ILE A 64 1.21 3.06 -38.25
CA ILE A 64 -0.08 3.66 -37.93
C ILE A 64 -0.51 4.57 -39.10
N PHE A 65 -1.77 4.45 -39.50
CA PHE A 65 -2.44 5.30 -40.46
C PHE A 65 -3.13 6.46 -39.77
N GLY A 66 -2.96 7.64 -40.34
CA GLY A 66 -3.57 8.86 -39.84
C GLY A 66 -3.30 9.98 -40.80
N LEU A 67 -4.36 10.71 -41.18
CA LEU A 67 -4.24 11.90 -42.01
C LEU A 67 -3.93 13.10 -41.13
N ASP A 68 -2.86 13.83 -41.42
CA ASP A 68 -2.62 15.14 -40.80
C ASP A 68 -3.61 16.15 -41.39
N GLY A 69 -4.72 16.36 -40.68
CA GLY A 69 -5.80 17.25 -41.09
C GLY A 69 -5.43 18.73 -41.04
N SER A 70 -4.25 19.09 -40.51
CA SER A 70 -3.76 20.47 -40.52
C SER A 70 -3.08 20.85 -41.83
N TYR A 71 -2.60 19.87 -42.60
CA TYR A 71 -1.74 20.09 -43.78
C TYR A 71 -0.57 21.07 -43.50
N GLY A 72 -0.02 21.05 -42.28
CA GLY A 72 1.05 21.95 -41.84
C GLY A 72 0.59 23.27 -41.20
N ALA A 73 -0.72 23.45 -40.97
CA ALA A 73 -1.28 24.51 -40.14
C ALA A 73 -1.26 24.15 -38.64
N ALA A 74 -1.76 25.05 -37.78
CA ALA A 74 -1.77 24.83 -36.33
C ALA A 74 -2.87 23.86 -35.85
N ASP A 75 -4.02 23.88 -36.54
CA ASP A 75 -5.22 23.11 -36.23
C ASP A 75 -5.80 22.52 -37.53
N ILE A 76 -6.77 21.61 -37.39
CA ILE A 76 -7.42 20.95 -38.53
C ILE A 76 -8.10 21.98 -39.44
N ASP A 77 -7.81 21.90 -40.74
CA ASP A 77 -8.41 22.74 -41.77
C ASP A 77 -9.46 21.94 -42.56
N THR A 78 -10.71 22.01 -42.10
CA THR A 78 -11.84 21.32 -42.73
C THR A 78 -12.16 21.85 -44.12
N ASP A 79 -11.85 23.12 -44.39
CA ASP A 79 -12.11 23.74 -45.68
C ASP A 79 -11.09 23.21 -46.69
N ALA A 80 -9.81 23.12 -46.33
CA ALA A 80 -8.78 22.51 -47.18
C ALA A 80 -9.07 21.02 -47.50
N ILE A 81 -9.58 20.26 -46.52
CA ILE A 81 -10.02 18.86 -46.76
C ILE A 81 -11.22 18.85 -47.72
N SER A 82 -12.18 19.75 -47.55
CA SER A 82 -13.37 19.84 -48.41
C SER A 82 -13.01 20.22 -49.85
N ASP A 83 -12.12 21.20 -50.03
CA ASP A 83 -11.61 21.63 -51.32
C ASP A 83 -10.92 20.48 -52.06
N LYS A 84 -10.10 19.69 -51.36
CA LYS A 84 -9.48 18.48 -51.92
C LYS A 84 -10.49 17.40 -52.29
N LEU A 85 -11.50 17.17 -51.45
CA LEU A 85 -12.57 16.22 -51.76
C LEU A 85 -13.34 16.66 -53.02
N GLU A 86 -13.64 17.95 -53.15
CA GLU A 86 -14.29 18.50 -54.34
C GLU A 86 -13.39 18.36 -55.58
N GLU A 87 -12.10 18.67 -55.45
CA GLU A 87 -11.11 18.49 -56.51
C GLU A 87 -11.03 17.03 -56.98
N TYR A 88 -10.84 16.06 -56.08
CA TYR A 88 -10.80 14.65 -56.44
C TYR A 88 -12.13 14.11 -56.99
N MET A 89 -13.26 14.60 -56.47
CA MET A 89 -14.59 14.27 -56.99
C MET A 89 -14.76 14.82 -58.41
N SER A 90 -14.25 16.03 -58.68
CA SER A 90 -14.28 16.67 -59.99
C SER A 90 -13.53 15.87 -61.06
N TYR A 91 -12.40 15.24 -60.73
CA TYR A 91 -11.68 14.36 -61.64
C TYR A 91 -12.50 13.14 -62.08
N THR A 92 -13.41 12.66 -61.22
CA THR A 92 -14.31 11.54 -61.54
C THR A 92 -15.54 12.01 -62.30
N LEU A 93 -16.14 13.14 -61.92
CA LEU A 93 -17.32 13.70 -62.58
C LEU A 93 -17.00 14.29 -63.95
N TYR A 94 -15.84 14.93 -64.09
CA TYR A 94 -15.38 15.65 -65.26
C TYR A 94 -13.99 15.14 -65.70
N PRO A 95 -13.89 13.91 -66.23
CA PRO A 95 -12.61 13.26 -66.55
C PRO A 95 -11.77 13.97 -67.62
N THR A 96 -12.31 15.02 -68.25
CA THR A 96 -11.63 15.82 -69.29
C THR A 96 -11.20 17.20 -68.83
N GLN A 97 -11.43 17.57 -67.56
CA GLN A 97 -11.20 18.92 -67.00
C GLN A 97 -9.79 19.46 -67.27
N ASP A 98 -8.77 18.60 -67.18
CA ASP A 98 -7.36 18.97 -67.39
C ASP A 98 -6.75 18.41 -68.69
N MET A 99 -7.58 17.90 -69.60
CA MET A 99 -7.12 17.40 -70.89
C MET A 99 -7.19 18.50 -71.97
N ASN A 100 -6.07 18.78 -72.65
CA ASN A 100 -6.03 19.65 -73.84
C ASN A 100 -6.68 18.97 -75.07
N LEU A 101 -8.01 18.78 -75.02
CA LEU A 101 -8.78 18.15 -76.08
C LEU A 101 -9.22 19.18 -77.13
N SER A 102 -8.96 18.86 -78.41
CA SER A 102 -9.50 19.61 -79.56
C SER A 102 -11.04 19.69 -79.50
N LYS A 103 -11.60 20.87 -79.84
CA LYS A 103 -13.05 21.17 -79.79
C LYS A 103 -13.96 20.14 -80.51
N ASN A 104 -13.41 19.28 -81.37
CA ASN A 104 -14.16 18.28 -82.13
C ASN A 104 -14.31 16.91 -81.43
N HIS A 105 -13.75 16.70 -80.23
CA HIS A 105 -13.82 15.41 -79.51
C HIS A 105 -14.37 15.53 -78.08
N LYS A 106 -15.21 16.53 -77.78
CA LYS A 106 -15.91 16.57 -76.49
C LYS A 106 -16.84 15.35 -76.39
N ALA A 107 -16.53 14.44 -75.48
CA ALA A 107 -17.42 13.35 -75.11
C ALA A 107 -18.77 13.94 -74.68
N ILE A 108 -19.88 13.30 -75.08
CA ILE A 108 -21.20 13.70 -74.62
C ILE A 108 -21.33 13.25 -73.17
N ASP A 109 -21.25 14.19 -72.23
CA ASP A 109 -21.62 13.92 -70.84
C ASP A 109 -23.15 13.79 -70.78
N PHE A 110 -23.62 12.57 -70.47
CA PHE A 110 -25.03 12.30 -70.32
C PHE A 110 -25.54 12.72 -68.94
N TYR A 111 -24.73 12.69 -67.89
CA TYR A 111 -25.18 12.91 -66.51
C TYR A 111 -25.25 14.38 -66.12
N ASP A 112 -24.26 15.20 -66.52
CA ASP A 112 -24.21 16.65 -66.28
C ASP A 112 -24.38 17.01 -64.80
N ILE A 113 -23.72 16.25 -63.93
CA ILE A 113 -23.79 16.41 -62.47
C ILE A 113 -22.98 17.65 -62.10
N SER A 114 -23.53 18.49 -61.23
CA SER A 114 -22.80 19.60 -60.60
C SER A 114 -22.77 19.44 -59.09
N ILE A 115 -21.67 19.84 -58.45
CA ILE A 115 -21.51 19.88 -57.01
C ILE A 115 -22.00 21.27 -56.56
N ASP A 116 -23.07 21.32 -55.76
CA ASP A 116 -23.62 22.57 -55.20
C ASP A 116 -22.84 23.00 -53.95
N SER A 117 -22.49 22.02 -53.10
CA SER A 117 -21.67 22.23 -51.90
C SER A 117 -21.14 20.90 -51.38
N LEU A 118 -19.96 20.90 -50.79
CA LEU A 118 -19.39 19.77 -50.05
C LEU A 118 -19.10 20.19 -48.61
N SER A 119 -19.45 19.34 -47.65
CA SER A 119 -19.16 19.56 -46.24
C SER A 119 -18.68 18.29 -45.55
N ILE A 120 -17.92 18.48 -44.46
CA ILE A 120 -17.52 17.41 -43.56
C ILE A 120 -18.50 17.38 -42.38
N ASP A 121 -19.18 16.25 -42.22
CA ASP A 121 -20.20 16.06 -41.19
C ASP A 121 -19.58 15.70 -39.84
N ASN A 122 -18.54 14.85 -39.87
CA ASN A 122 -17.91 14.33 -38.66
C ASN A 122 -16.46 13.94 -38.94
N ILE A 123 -15.60 14.11 -37.93
CA ILE A 123 -14.19 13.72 -37.93
C ILE A 123 -13.97 12.89 -36.68
N ASN A 124 -13.32 11.74 -36.86
CA ASN A 124 -12.79 10.93 -35.78
C ASN A 124 -11.26 11.07 -35.76
N LEU A 125 -10.72 11.49 -34.63
CA LEU A 125 -9.28 11.62 -34.39
C LEU A 125 -8.71 10.32 -33.86
N LEU A 126 -7.43 10.08 -34.09
CA LEU A 126 -6.75 8.89 -33.61
C LEU A 126 -6.73 8.79 -32.06
N ILE A 127 -6.85 9.93 -31.38
CA ILE A 127 -6.90 10.06 -29.92
C ILE A 127 -8.31 10.00 -29.33
N ASP A 128 -9.35 9.94 -30.17
CA ASP A 128 -10.73 9.81 -29.71
C ASP A 128 -10.93 8.48 -28.96
N TYR A 129 -12.03 8.39 -28.21
CA TYR A 129 -12.38 7.20 -27.43
C TYR A 129 -11.25 6.78 -26.47
N GLN A 130 -10.58 7.77 -25.85
CA GLN A 130 -9.45 7.54 -24.94
C GLN A 130 -8.28 6.79 -25.63
N GLY A 131 -8.06 7.05 -26.93
CA GLY A 131 -6.98 6.44 -27.70
C GLY A 131 -7.25 5.00 -28.14
N GLU A 132 -8.49 4.51 -28.03
CA GLU A 132 -8.86 3.15 -28.43
C GLU A 132 -8.56 2.89 -29.92
N LEU A 133 -8.72 3.91 -30.79
CA LEU A 133 -8.47 3.79 -32.22
C LEU A 133 -6.99 3.51 -32.54
N TYR A 134 -6.07 4.28 -31.96
CA TYR A 134 -4.63 4.01 -32.06
C TYR A 134 -4.27 2.63 -31.47
N PHE A 135 -4.82 2.29 -30.30
CA PHE A 135 -4.55 1.02 -29.65
C PHE A 135 -4.97 -0.16 -30.54
N ASP A 136 -6.18 -0.11 -31.10
CA ASP A 136 -6.69 -1.18 -31.95
C ASP A 136 -5.88 -1.31 -33.25
N GLU A 137 -5.41 -0.21 -33.82
CA GLU A 137 -4.55 -0.23 -35.00
C GLU A 137 -3.18 -0.86 -34.72
N ALA A 138 -2.53 -0.45 -33.63
CA ALA A 138 -1.27 -1.06 -33.17
C ALA A 138 -1.44 -2.57 -32.90
N VAL A 139 -2.58 -2.97 -32.33
CA VAL A 139 -2.94 -4.39 -32.12
C VAL A 139 -3.21 -5.12 -33.44
N GLN A 140 -3.88 -4.51 -34.42
CA GLN A 140 -4.09 -5.12 -35.74
C GLN A 140 -2.76 -5.34 -36.47
N TYR A 141 -1.82 -4.39 -36.38
CA TYR A 141 -0.46 -4.55 -36.91
C TYR A 141 0.21 -5.79 -36.32
N MET A 142 0.05 -6.04 -35.01
CA MET A 142 0.62 -7.18 -34.32
C MET A 142 -0.14 -8.50 -34.49
N LYS A 143 -1.36 -8.49 -35.03
CA LYS A 143 -2.28 -9.65 -35.03
C LYS A 143 -1.74 -10.90 -35.74
N TYR A 144 -0.81 -10.73 -36.68
CA TYR A 144 -0.19 -11.84 -37.42
C TYR A 144 1.18 -12.26 -36.87
N LYS A 145 1.67 -11.60 -35.81
CA LYS A 145 2.88 -12.00 -35.08
C LYS A 145 2.49 -13.16 -34.16
N GLU A 146 3.20 -14.28 -34.27
CA GLU A 146 2.98 -15.40 -33.36
C GLU A 146 3.35 -14.97 -31.94
N LEU A 147 2.38 -15.03 -31.02
CA LEU A 147 2.64 -14.91 -29.59
C LEU A 147 3.39 -16.18 -29.17
N GLY A 148 4.73 -16.08 -29.09
CA GLY A 148 5.60 -17.23 -28.78
C GLY A 148 5.52 -17.70 -27.32
N ASP A 149 6.36 -18.68 -26.99
CA ASP A 149 6.45 -19.35 -25.66
C ASP A 149 6.66 -18.38 -24.48
N GLY A 150 7.13 -17.15 -24.73
CA GLY A 150 7.28 -16.10 -23.72
C GLY A 150 5.97 -15.66 -23.07
N PHE A 151 4.82 -15.88 -23.71
CA PHE A 151 3.50 -15.59 -23.14
C PHE A 151 3.15 -16.51 -21.97
N GLU A 152 3.37 -17.83 -22.11
CA GLU A 152 3.09 -18.77 -21.02
C GLU A 152 4.00 -18.51 -19.81
N SER A 153 5.27 -18.18 -20.06
CA SER A 153 6.21 -17.76 -19.01
C SER A 153 5.78 -16.48 -18.30
N LEU A 154 5.19 -15.53 -19.01
CA LEU A 154 4.73 -14.28 -18.43
C LEU A 154 3.44 -14.47 -17.61
N LEU A 155 2.50 -15.30 -18.08
CA LEU A 155 1.33 -15.68 -17.28
C LEU A 155 1.70 -16.43 -16.00
N SER A 156 2.65 -17.36 -16.08
CA SER A 156 3.12 -18.09 -14.90
C SER A 156 3.85 -17.19 -13.91
N ASN A 157 4.65 -16.23 -14.40
CA ASN A 157 5.25 -15.21 -13.55
C ASN A 157 4.19 -14.34 -12.86
N MET A 158 3.12 -13.94 -13.56
CA MET A 158 2.05 -13.15 -12.95
C MET A 158 1.25 -13.92 -11.89
N SER A 159 0.99 -15.22 -12.08
CA SER A 159 0.30 -16.02 -11.07
C SER A 159 1.16 -16.26 -9.82
N LEU A 160 2.48 -16.49 -10.00
CA LEU A 160 3.43 -16.54 -8.90
C LEU A 160 3.46 -15.21 -8.15
N MET A 161 3.47 -14.10 -8.88
CA MET A 161 3.46 -12.75 -8.34
C MET A 161 2.20 -12.46 -7.51
N GLU A 162 1.01 -12.86 -8.01
CA GLU A 162 -0.24 -12.78 -7.25
C GLU A 162 -0.16 -13.56 -5.93
N ASN A 163 0.33 -14.82 -5.97
CA ASN A 163 0.50 -15.63 -4.77
C ASN A 163 1.50 -15.01 -3.77
N THR A 164 2.59 -14.42 -4.25
CA THR A 164 3.54 -13.71 -3.38
C THR A 164 2.92 -12.42 -2.80
N GLY A 165 2.08 -11.72 -3.55
CA GLY A 165 1.32 -10.57 -3.05
C GLY A 165 0.41 -10.94 -1.86
N LYS A 166 -0.21 -12.12 -1.88
CA LYS A 166 -1.00 -12.61 -0.74
C LYS A 166 -0.17 -12.79 0.53
N VAL A 167 1.08 -13.26 0.40
CA VAL A 167 2.02 -13.35 1.54
C VAL A 167 2.20 -11.97 2.19
N SER A 168 2.38 -10.92 1.39
CA SER A 168 2.52 -9.56 1.93
C SER A 168 1.27 -9.05 2.65
N VAL A 169 0.06 -9.32 2.11
CA VAL A 169 -1.20 -8.92 2.76
C VAL A 169 -1.39 -9.61 4.11
N ILE A 170 -1.12 -10.92 4.18
CA ILE A 170 -1.24 -11.67 5.44
C ILE A 170 -0.17 -11.20 6.44
N TYR A 171 1.05 -10.94 5.97
CA TYR A 171 2.11 -10.42 6.82
C TYR A 171 1.78 -9.01 7.34
N GLU A 172 1.17 -8.16 6.53
CA GLU A 172 0.66 -6.85 6.93
C GLU A 172 -0.41 -6.97 8.03
N GLU A 173 -1.40 -7.84 7.86
CA GLU A 173 -2.42 -8.09 8.87
C GLU A 173 -1.81 -8.62 10.19
N LYS A 174 -0.80 -9.49 10.10
CA LYS A 174 -0.02 -9.95 11.25
C LYS A 174 0.63 -8.77 11.98
N LEU A 175 1.27 -7.85 11.23
CA LEU A 175 1.89 -6.67 11.80
C LEU A 175 0.85 -5.76 12.49
N LYS A 176 -0.32 -5.52 11.89
CA LYS A 176 -1.43 -4.75 12.52
C LYS A 176 -1.83 -5.31 13.88
N VAL A 177 -1.90 -6.64 14.01
CA VAL A 177 -2.18 -7.29 15.29
C VAL A 177 -1.04 -7.05 16.28
N GLU A 178 0.21 -7.32 15.88
CA GLU A 178 1.39 -7.13 16.73
C GLU A 178 1.50 -5.69 17.25
N GLU A 179 1.22 -4.69 16.42
CA GLU A 179 1.19 -3.27 16.79
C GLU A 179 0.21 -2.97 17.93
N GLN A 180 -1.00 -3.54 17.89
CA GLN A 180 -1.98 -3.37 18.98
C GLN A 180 -1.53 -4.07 20.27
N LEU A 181 -0.83 -5.20 20.14
CA LEU A 181 -0.34 -5.97 21.29
C LEU A 181 0.88 -5.33 21.97
N VAL A 182 1.63 -4.44 21.32
CA VAL A 182 2.75 -3.70 21.96
C VAL A 182 2.29 -2.88 23.17
N ASP A 183 1.10 -2.28 23.09
CA ASP A 183 0.56 -1.50 24.21
C ASP A 183 0.19 -2.38 25.40
N ILE A 184 -0.14 -3.66 25.17
CA ILE A 184 -0.32 -4.65 26.24
C ILE A 184 1.00 -4.91 26.94
N ASP A 185 2.09 -5.12 26.18
CA ASP A 185 3.44 -5.30 26.72
C ASP A 185 3.88 -4.10 27.58
N LYS A 186 3.61 -2.87 27.15
CA LYS A 186 3.84 -1.66 27.97
C LYS A 186 3.01 -1.65 29.26
N GLY A 187 1.75 -2.09 29.18
CA GLY A 187 0.90 -2.27 30.35
C GLY A 187 1.46 -3.31 31.32
N ILE A 188 1.94 -4.45 30.81
CA ILE A 188 2.57 -5.51 31.59
C ILE A 188 3.83 -4.98 32.30
N LEU A 189 4.68 -4.19 31.64
CA LEU A 189 5.84 -3.56 32.30
C LEU A 189 5.44 -2.63 33.45
N THR A 190 4.34 -1.91 33.28
CA THR A 190 3.80 -1.06 34.34
C THR A 190 3.29 -1.93 35.50
N LEU A 191 2.63 -3.05 35.21
CA LEU A 191 2.21 -4.03 36.21
C LEU A 191 3.41 -4.70 36.91
N MET A 192 4.52 -4.98 36.22
CA MET A 192 5.75 -5.50 36.84
C MET A 192 6.31 -4.52 37.90
N GLU A 193 6.26 -3.22 37.63
CA GLU A 193 6.68 -2.20 38.59
C GLU A 193 5.72 -2.10 39.78
N LEU A 194 4.41 -2.10 39.52
CA LEU A 194 3.38 -1.94 40.56
C LEU A 194 3.20 -3.19 41.43
N LEU A 195 3.22 -4.39 40.82
CA LEU A 195 2.95 -5.67 41.47
C LEU A 195 4.20 -6.27 42.09
N ASP A 196 5.27 -6.46 41.29
CA ASP A 196 6.47 -7.20 41.71
C ASP A 196 7.58 -6.30 42.27
N GLY A 197 7.52 -5.00 41.99
CA GLY A 197 8.46 -4.03 42.53
C GLY A 197 9.76 -3.89 41.74
N ILE A 198 9.75 -4.26 40.46
CA ILE A 198 10.90 -4.10 39.56
C ILE A 198 10.76 -2.78 38.81
N SER A 199 11.79 -1.93 38.83
CA SER A 199 11.72 -0.66 38.11
C SER A 199 11.77 -0.89 36.61
N THR A 200 10.79 -0.33 35.90
CA THR A 200 10.68 -0.43 34.44
C THR A 200 10.86 0.94 33.79
N GLY A 201 11.12 0.95 32.49
CA GLY A 201 11.21 2.16 31.68
C GLY A 201 10.68 1.91 30.27
N LYS A 202 10.76 2.93 29.41
CA LYS A 202 10.31 2.83 28.00
C LYS A 202 11.02 1.73 27.20
N ARG A 203 12.19 1.29 27.66
CA ARG A 203 13.02 0.25 27.05
C ARG A 203 13.06 -1.04 27.90
N GLY A 204 12.01 -1.31 28.67
CA GLY A 204 11.93 -2.52 29.51
C GLY A 204 12.53 -2.37 30.91
N LEU A 205 13.05 -3.47 31.47
CA LEU A 205 13.52 -3.52 32.86
C LEU A 205 14.77 -2.66 33.07
N LYS A 206 14.83 -1.92 34.18
CA LYS A 206 16.01 -1.13 34.57
C LYS A 206 16.96 -1.98 35.41
N VAL A 207 18.23 -1.97 35.03
CA VAL A 207 19.32 -2.59 35.78
C VAL A 207 20.22 -1.53 36.42
N ASN A 208 20.82 -1.87 37.55
CA ASN A 208 21.88 -1.12 38.20
C ASN A 208 23.21 -1.31 37.45
N LYS A 209 24.21 -0.49 37.77
CA LYS A 209 25.55 -0.55 37.14
C LYS A 209 26.28 -1.88 37.36
N ASP A 210 25.89 -2.64 38.37
CA ASP A 210 26.43 -3.96 38.71
C ASP A 210 25.66 -5.11 38.02
N GLY A 211 24.69 -4.80 37.15
CA GLY A 211 23.85 -5.79 36.46
C GLY A 211 22.68 -6.33 37.28
N SER A 212 22.53 -5.91 38.55
CA SER A 212 21.36 -6.28 39.36
C SER A 212 20.10 -5.52 38.93
N LEU A 213 18.92 -6.13 39.06
CA LEU A 213 17.67 -5.45 38.74
C LEU A 213 17.41 -4.30 39.72
N LYS A 214 17.03 -3.14 39.19
CA LYS A 214 16.63 -2.00 40.00
C LYS A 214 15.21 -2.25 40.53
N THR A 215 15.01 -2.06 41.82
CA THR A 215 13.71 -2.27 42.48
C THR A 215 13.09 -0.94 42.93
N VAL A 216 11.79 -0.94 43.21
CA VAL A 216 11.07 0.20 43.80
C VAL A 216 10.81 -0.03 45.29
N ASP A 217 10.72 1.07 46.05
CA ASP A 217 10.64 1.02 47.51
C ASP A 217 9.33 0.39 48.05
N THR A 218 8.23 0.52 47.31
CA THR A 218 6.90 0.02 47.71
C THR A 218 6.15 -0.50 46.50
N TYR A 219 5.61 -1.71 46.63
CA TYR A 219 4.88 -2.43 45.59
C TYR A 219 3.81 -3.32 46.23
N ILE A 220 2.88 -3.86 45.44
CA ILE A 220 1.68 -4.54 45.93
C ILE A 220 2.04 -5.88 46.58
N LYS A 221 2.80 -6.76 45.90
CA LYS A 221 3.20 -8.06 46.47
C LYS A 221 4.24 -7.98 47.60
N GLN A 222 4.53 -6.78 48.11
CA GLN A 222 5.53 -6.59 49.16
C GLN A 222 5.09 -7.21 50.49
N ILE A 223 3.79 -7.32 50.77
CA ILE A 223 3.25 -7.89 52.02
C ILE A 223 3.38 -9.42 51.97
N SER A 224 4.07 -10.01 52.95
CA SER A 224 4.23 -11.46 53.06
C SER A 224 3.98 -11.98 54.47
N PHE A 225 3.40 -13.19 54.56
CA PHE A 225 3.13 -13.93 55.79
C PHE A 225 3.80 -15.31 55.69
N GLY A 226 5.01 -15.46 56.23
CA GLY A 226 5.76 -16.72 56.23
C GLY A 226 7.05 -16.68 55.42
N ASN A 227 7.56 -17.84 55.02
CA ASN A 227 8.81 -17.93 54.27
C ASN A 227 8.60 -17.57 52.80
N VAL A 228 9.36 -16.59 52.31
CA VAL A 228 9.35 -16.18 50.90
C VAL A 228 10.23 -17.14 50.09
N THR A 229 9.58 -17.94 49.26
CA THR A 229 10.20 -18.75 48.19
C THR A 229 9.78 -18.23 46.82
N LYS A 230 10.51 -18.60 45.78
CA LYS A 230 10.21 -18.27 44.38
C LYS A 230 8.75 -18.59 44.00
N ASP A 231 8.28 -19.78 44.37
CA ASP A 231 6.91 -20.24 44.09
C ASP A 231 5.87 -19.48 44.91
N SER A 232 6.17 -19.16 46.18
CA SER A 232 5.21 -18.47 47.07
C SER A 232 4.83 -17.06 46.59
N VAL A 233 5.71 -16.42 45.81
CA VAL A 233 5.52 -15.07 45.25
C VAL A 233 5.23 -15.08 43.74
N GLU A 234 5.09 -16.27 43.15
CA GLU A 234 4.75 -16.50 41.74
C GLU A 234 5.72 -15.83 40.74
N ILE A 235 7.03 -15.80 41.06
CA ILE A 235 8.07 -15.28 40.15
C ILE A 235 8.76 -16.47 39.48
N ASN A 236 8.66 -16.62 38.16
CA ASN A 236 9.25 -17.76 37.45
C ASN A 236 10.72 -17.58 37.03
N ASN A 237 11.32 -16.39 37.23
CA ASN A 237 12.72 -16.11 36.91
C ASN A 237 13.60 -15.99 38.19
N GLU A 238 14.72 -16.71 38.24
CA GLU A 238 15.58 -16.78 39.43
C GLU A 238 16.31 -15.46 39.73
N HIS A 239 16.78 -14.75 38.71
CA HIS A 239 17.46 -13.47 38.87
C HIS A 239 16.52 -12.39 39.41
N VAL A 240 15.28 -12.39 38.92
CA VAL A 240 14.20 -11.51 39.42
C VAL A 240 13.94 -11.76 40.90
N PHE A 241 13.74 -13.02 41.29
CA PHE A 241 13.51 -13.38 42.69
C PHE A 241 14.67 -12.98 43.60
N ASN A 242 15.91 -13.24 43.17
CA ASN A 242 17.10 -12.90 43.94
C ASN A 242 17.24 -11.38 44.15
N GLY A 243 16.84 -10.56 43.17
CA GLY A 243 16.79 -9.09 43.29
C GLY A 243 15.77 -8.61 44.32
N LEU A 244 14.64 -9.30 44.48
CA LEU A 244 13.54 -8.93 45.36
C LEU A 244 13.57 -9.61 46.74
N LYS A 245 14.42 -10.63 46.94
CA LYS A 245 14.44 -11.46 48.16
C LYS A 245 14.49 -10.67 49.48
N LYS A 246 15.11 -9.49 49.48
CA LYS A 246 15.25 -8.62 50.67
C LYS A 246 14.23 -7.47 50.75
N SER A 247 13.37 -7.29 49.76
CA SER A 247 12.44 -6.15 49.70
C SER A 247 11.06 -6.43 50.28
N TYR A 248 10.73 -7.70 50.56
CA TYR A 248 9.47 -8.10 51.18
C TYR A 248 9.33 -7.59 52.62
N TRP A 249 8.10 -7.24 52.99
CA TRP A 249 7.73 -6.74 54.30
C TRP A 249 6.91 -7.78 55.04
N PHE A 250 7.28 -8.04 56.29
CA PHE A 250 6.60 -8.97 57.19
C PHE A 250 5.87 -8.17 58.27
N PRO A 251 4.57 -7.86 58.10
CA PRO A 251 3.83 -7.06 59.08
C PRO A 251 3.86 -7.68 60.48
N GLU A 252 3.87 -9.01 60.58
CA GLU A 252 3.90 -9.72 61.86
C GLU A 252 5.05 -9.28 62.77
N GLU A 253 6.22 -8.96 62.23
CA GLU A 253 7.36 -8.47 63.02
C GLU A 253 7.11 -7.08 63.61
N ASP A 254 6.48 -6.18 62.84
CA ASP A 254 6.15 -4.84 63.29
C ASP A 254 5.04 -4.86 64.35
N PHE A 255 4.00 -5.66 64.13
CA PHE A 255 2.92 -5.85 65.10
C PHE A 255 3.39 -6.57 66.36
N LYS A 256 4.35 -7.51 66.26
CA LYS A 256 4.98 -8.15 67.42
C LYS A 256 5.73 -7.14 68.29
N LYS A 257 6.51 -6.24 67.69
CA LYS A 257 7.20 -5.15 68.41
C LYS A 257 6.23 -4.19 69.12
N ILE A 258 5.07 -3.94 68.49
CA ILE A 258 3.99 -3.16 69.12
C ILE A 258 3.40 -3.91 70.32
N GLU A 259 3.12 -5.21 70.19
CA GLU A 259 2.59 -6.05 71.28
C GLU A 259 3.57 -6.20 72.45
N GLU A 260 4.87 -6.33 72.18
CA GLU A 260 5.93 -6.32 73.20
C GLU A 260 5.95 -4.99 73.96
N SER A 261 5.74 -3.88 73.26
CA SER A 261 5.66 -2.54 73.87
C SER A 261 4.42 -2.41 74.77
N PHE A 262 3.27 -2.96 74.34
CA PHE A 262 2.07 -3.02 75.19
C PHE A 262 2.27 -3.88 76.45
N THR A 263 2.96 -5.01 76.31
CA THR A 263 3.27 -5.89 77.46
C THR A 263 4.17 -5.19 78.48
N LYS A 264 5.16 -4.41 78.01
CA LYS A 264 6.00 -3.57 78.88
C LYS A 264 5.18 -2.48 79.59
N ILE A 265 4.25 -1.83 78.89
CA ILE A 265 3.35 -0.83 79.47
C ILE A 265 2.46 -1.44 80.57
N GLU A 266 1.96 -2.65 80.39
CA GLU A 266 1.21 -3.36 81.44
C GLU A 266 2.06 -3.62 82.68
N GLY A 267 3.31 -4.09 82.51
CA GLY A 267 4.25 -4.25 83.62
C GLY A 267 4.51 -2.94 84.37
N ILE A 268 4.69 -1.82 83.64
CA ILE A 268 4.83 -0.48 84.24
C ILE A 268 3.57 -0.07 84.99
N ASN A 269 2.37 -0.30 84.44
CA ASN A 269 1.12 0.03 85.14
C ASN A 269 0.97 -0.76 86.44
N SER A 270 1.31 -2.04 86.45
CA SER A 270 1.30 -2.86 87.68
C SER A 270 2.31 -2.38 88.71
N LEU A 271 3.52 -1.97 88.30
CA LEU A 271 4.53 -1.37 89.18
C LEU A 271 4.05 -0.04 89.77
N ILE A 272 3.44 0.82 88.95
CA ILE A 272 2.85 2.10 89.40
C ILE A 272 1.75 1.85 90.44
N GLU A 273 0.86 0.87 90.22
CA GLU A 273 -0.17 0.50 91.20
C GLU A 273 0.43 -0.03 92.50
N LEU A 274 1.46 -0.88 92.42
CA LEU A 274 2.14 -1.44 93.58
C LEU A 274 2.84 -0.35 94.41
N ILE A 275 3.57 0.57 93.75
CA ILE A 275 4.22 1.72 94.40
C ILE A 275 3.19 2.63 95.08
N ARG A 276 2.04 2.88 94.43
CA ARG A 276 0.94 3.66 95.02
C ARG A 276 0.31 2.98 96.25
N GLN A 277 0.31 1.65 96.31
CA GLN A 277 -0.19 0.89 97.47
C GLN A 277 0.80 0.82 98.64
N MET A 278 2.11 0.97 98.39
CA MET A 278 3.17 0.90 99.42
C MET A 278 3.46 2.25 100.11
N GLY A 279 2.89 3.36 99.64
CA GLY A 279 3.19 4.71 100.14
C GLY A 279 2.46 5.06 101.45
N GLU A 280 2.97 4.63 102.60
CA GLU A 280 2.53 5.10 103.93
C GLU A 280 3.70 5.76 104.69
N GLY A 281 3.92 7.07 104.47
CA GLY A 281 4.80 7.90 105.33
C GLY A 281 5.35 9.18 104.66
N PRO A 282 5.37 10.35 105.36
CA PRO A 282 5.80 11.64 104.80
C PRO A 282 7.30 11.74 104.46
N GLU A 283 8.16 10.85 104.97
CA GLU A 283 9.62 10.90 104.75
C GLU A 283 10.08 10.39 103.37
N ASN A 284 9.28 9.58 102.67
CA ASN A 284 9.64 8.98 101.38
C ASN A 284 8.85 9.54 100.17
N TYR A 285 7.96 10.51 100.39
CA TYR A 285 7.06 11.04 99.36
C TYR A 285 7.79 11.58 98.12
N ILE A 286 8.88 12.32 98.31
CA ILE A 286 9.66 12.92 97.19
C ILE A 286 10.31 11.85 96.31
N ILE A 287 10.82 10.77 96.91
CA ILE A 287 11.50 9.68 96.20
C ILE A 287 10.48 8.87 95.39
N ILE A 288 9.33 8.58 96.00
CA ILE A 288 8.22 7.86 95.35
C ILE A 288 7.65 8.67 94.17
N GLU A 289 7.46 9.98 94.32
CA GLU A 289 7.01 10.86 93.22
C GLU A 289 8.02 10.93 92.08
N GLN A 290 9.33 10.97 92.38
CA GLN A 290 10.38 10.91 91.34
C GLN A 290 10.36 9.58 90.57
N GLU A 291 10.18 8.46 91.26
CA GLU A 291 10.14 7.13 90.64
C GLU A 291 8.86 6.91 89.83
N LEU A 292 7.71 7.39 90.32
CA LEU A 292 6.45 7.43 89.58
C LEU A 292 6.54 8.31 88.32
N ALA A 293 7.17 9.48 88.41
CA ALA A 293 7.40 10.36 87.26
C ALA A 293 8.30 9.69 86.22
N LEU A 294 9.35 8.97 86.64
CA LEU A 294 10.23 8.21 85.75
C LEU A 294 9.48 7.08 85.03
N LEU A 295 8.68 6.29 85.75
CA LEU A 295 7.87 5.22 85.19
C LEU A 295 6.80 5.75 84.22
N GLN A 296 6.18 6.89 84.56
CA GLN A 296 5.23 7.56 83.69
C GLN A 296 5.90 8.06 82.40
N PHE A 297 7.10 8.64 82.50
CA PHE A 297 7.90 9.03 81.33
C PHE A 297 8.26 7.82 80.44
N GLN A 298 8.70 6.71 81.02
CA GLN A 298 8.97 5.48 80.27
C GLN A 298 7.73 4.95 79.53
N LYS A 299 6.56 4.99 80.17
CA LYS A 299 5.29 4.64 79.55
C LYS A 299 4.94 5.55 78.38
N ASP A 300 5.11 6.86 78.52
CA ASP A 300 4.82 7.83 77.47
C ASP A 300 5.75 7.65 76.27
N VAL A 301 7.03 7.34 76.50
CA VAL A 301 7.99 6.98 75.44
C VAL A 301 7.55 5.73 74.68
N LEU A 302 7.08 4.69 75.37
CA LEU A 302 6.57 3.47 74.73
C LEU A 302 5.30 3.74 73.93
N LEU A 303 4.37 4.53 74.45
CA LEU A 303 3.14 4.94 73.74
C LEU A 303 3.46 5.76 72.49
N ALA A 304 4.41 6.69 72.57
CA ALA A 304 4.89 7.46 71.42
C ALA A 304 5.53 6.53 70.37
N GLY A 305 6.29 5.52 70.81
CA GLY A 305 6.87 4.48 69.95
C GLY A 305 5.81 3.65 69.22
N ILE A 306 4.76 3.22 69.92
CA ILE A 306 3.61 2.50 69.34
C ILE A 306 2.92 3.37 68.29
N ASN A 307 2.59 4.62 68.63
CA ASN A 307 1.95 5.55 67.70
C ASN A 307 2.82 5.82 66.46
N ARG A 308 4.14 5.97 66.64
CA ARG A 308 5.08 6.15 65.52
C ARG A 308 5.08 4.94 64.59
N LYS A 309 5.18 3.72 65.13
CA LYS A 309 5.11 2.48 64.33
C LYS A 309 3.75 2.31 63.66
N GLY A 310 2.65 2.58 64.37
CA GLY A 310 1.29 2.54 63.81
C GLY A 310 1.15 3.47 62.60
N LYS A 311 1.62 4.72 62.72
CA LYS A 311 1.63 5.68 61.60
C LYS A 311 2.52 5.23 60.44
N GLN A 312 3.65 4.58 60.70
CA GLN A 312 4.51 4.01 59.65
C GLN A 312 3.79 2.90 58.88
N ILE A 313 3.13 1.98 59.59
CA ILE A 313 2.31 0.92 58.99
C ILE A 313 1.19 1.55 58.13
N GLN A 314 0.41 2.48 58.70
CA GLN A 314 -0.67 3.15 57.97
C GLN A 314 -0.18 3.88 56.71
N SER A 315 0.95 4.59 56.79
CA SER A 315 1.54 5.27 55.64
C SER A 315 1.91 4.27 54.53
N LYS A 316 2.42 3.10 54.89
CA LYS A 316 2.75 2.04 53.94
C LYS A 316 1.48 1.41 53.32
N LEU A 317 0.44 1.15 54.13
CA LEU A 317 -0.85 0.66 53.63
C LEU A 317 -1.49 1.63 52.62
N ARG A 318 -1.53 2.94 52.93
CA ARG A 318 -2.03 3.99 52.02
C ARG A 318 -1.30 4.01 50.68
N LYS A 319 0.03 3.85 50.70
CA LYS A 319 0.83 3.77 49.47
C LYS A 319 0.40 2.55 48.64
N ILE A 320 0.28 1.38 49.27
CA ILE A 320 -0.13 0.15 48.57
C ILE A 320 -1.54 0.29 48.00
N ILE A 321 -2.50 0.87 48.75
CA ILE A 321 -3.85 1.16 48.24
C ILE A 321 -3.80 2.02 46.96
N SER A 322 -2.99 3.09 46.96
CA SER A 322 -2.81 3.93 45.78
C SER A 322 -2.17 3.19 44.60
N LEU A 323 -1.23 2.27 44.86
CA LEU A 323 -0.66 1.43 43.81
C LEU A 323 -1.68 0.44 43.25
N THR A 324 -2.55 -0.11 44.09
CA THR A 324 -3.65 -0.99 43.67
C THR A 324 -4.59 -0.27 42.70
N ASP A 325 -4.94 0.99 42.96
CA ASP A 325 -5.76 1.79 42.04
C ASP A 325 -5.07 2.01 40.69
N LYS A 326 -3.74 2.28 40.71
CA LYS A 326 -2.96 2.41 39.48
C LYS A 326 -2.91 1.09 38.70
N ALA A 327 -2.74 -0.03 39.39
CA ALA A 327 -2.69 -1.36 38.76
C ALA A 327 -4.02 -1.73 38.12
N ASN A 328 -5.15 -1.47 38.80
CA ASN A 328 -6.49 -1.67 38.25
C ASN A 328 -6.74 -0.82 37.00
N ASN A 329 -6.36 0.46 37.03
CA ASN A 329 -6.48 1.33 35.86
C ASN A 329 -5.63 0.84 34.69
N GLU A 330 -4.44 0.29 34.96
CA GLU A 330 -3.58 -0.26 33.91
C GLU A 330 -4.12 -1.57 33.34
N ILE A 331 -4.69 -2.43 34.20
CA ILE A 331 -5.43 -3.63 33.79
C ILE A 331 -6.59 -3.25 32.86
N ASP A 332 -7.34 -2.20 33.16
CA ASP A 332 -8.45 -1.75 32.32
C ASP A 332 -7.98 -1.30 30.93
N LYS A 333 -6.84 -0.63 30.84
CA LYS A 333 -6.21 -0.30 29.54
C LYS A 333 -5.81 -1.56 28.79
N ILE A 334 -5.16 -2.53 29.44
CA ILE A 334 -4.78 -3.80 28.82
C ILE A 334 -6.01 -4.52 28.27
N ILE A 335 -7.09 -4.65 29.05
CA ILE A 335 -8.34 -5.31 28.62
C ILE A 335 -8.95 -4.59 27.41
N SER A 336 -8.98 -3.26 27.41
CA SER A 336 -9.46 -2.50 26.24
C SER A 336 -8.63 -2.76 24.98
N LYS A 337 -7.30 -2.90 25.10
CA LYS A 337 -6.41 -3.19 23.98
C LYS A 337 -6.59 -4.61 23.46
N ILE A 338 -6.74 -5.59 24.36
CA ILE A 338 -7.10 -6.96 23.99
C ILE A 338 -8.42 -6.98 23.20
N THR A 339 -9.44 -6.24 23.68
CA THR A 339 -10.76 -6.17 23.02
C THR A 339 -10.67 -5.63 21.58
N ILE A 340 -9.71 -4.74 21.29
CA ILE A 340 -9.45 -4.23 19.94
C ILE A 340 -8.66 -5.23 19.10
N ALA A 341 -7.72 -5.97 19.71
CA ALA A 341 -6.85 -6.90 19.00
C ALA A 341 -7.55 -8.21 18.60
N VAL A 342 -8.53 -8.70 19.37
CA VAL A 342 -9.23 -9.97 19.08
C VAL A 342 -9.89 -9.98 17.69
N PRO A 343 -10.71 -8.99 17.29
CA PRO A 343 -11.31 -8.99 15.96
C PRO A 343 -10.28 -8.93 14.82
N LEU A 344 -9.15 -8.23 15.03
CA LEU A 344 -8.07 -8.17 14.04
C LEU A 344 -7.38 -9.53 13.86
N LEU A 345 -7.19 -10.25 14.97
CA LEU A 345 -6.60 -11.58 14.98
C LEU A 345 -7.54 -12.64 14.36
N GLU A 346 -8.84 -12.55 14.61
CA GLU A 346 -9.85 -13.36 13.93
C GLU A 346 -9.87 -13.08 12.41
N GLY A 347 -9.74 -11.81 12.02
CA GLY A 347 -9.58 -11.39 10.63
C GLY A 347 -8.35 -12.03 9.97
N LEU A 348 -7.18 -11.89 10.59
CA LEU A 348 -5.92 -12.49 10.15
C LEU A 348 -6.02 -14.02 10.00
N GLU A 349 -6.61 -14.70 10.98
CA GLU A 349 -6.81 -16.15 10.91
C GLU A 349 -7.77 -16.53 9.77
N GLY A 350 -8.82 -15.74 9.56
CA GLY A 350 -9.74 -15.90 8.42
C GLY A 350 -9.03 -15.77 7.08
N THR A 351 -8.25 -14.71 6.88
CA THR A 351 -7.46 -14.47 5.66
C THR A 351 -6.47 -15.60 5.41
N LEU A 352 -5.70 -15.99 6.44
CA LEU A 352 -4.72 -17.07 6.35
C LEU A 352 -5.37 -18.41 5.97
N ASN A 353 -6.51 -18.75 6.57
CA ASN A 353 -7.20 -20.01 6.27
C ASN A 353 -7.82 -20.02 4.86
N ASN A 354 -8.32 -18.88 4.37
CA ASN A 354 -8.86 -18.77 3.01
C ASN A 354 -7.79 -19.00 1.94
N GLU A 355 -6.54 -18.59 2.23
CA GLU A 355 -5.40 -18.72 1.31
C GLU A 355 -4.56 -19.98 1.55
N LYS A 356 -5.06 -20.95 2.33
CA LYS A 356 -4.31 -22.17 2.66
C LYS A 356 -3.82 -22.95 1.43
N ASP A 357 -4.65 -23.05 0.40
CA ASP A 357 -4.34 -23.84 -0.80
C ASP A 357 -3.47 -23.08 -1.82
N SER A 358 -3.34 -21.76 -1.68
CA SER A 358 -2.57 -20.89 -2.59
C SER A 358 -1.15 -20.61 -2.08
N LEU A 359 -0.91 -20.79 -0.78
CA LEU A 359 0.37 -20.53 -0.12
C LEU A 359 1.28 -21.76 -0.08
N ASP A 360 2.59 -21.52 0.01
CA ASP A 360 3.55 -22.58 0.33
C ASP A 360 3.25 -23.17 1.73
N PRO A 361 3.23 -24.51 1.89
CA PRO A 361 2.91 -25.15 3.18
C PRO A 361 3.81 -24.71 4.34
N THR A 362 5.08 -24.43 4.07
CA THR A 362 6.04 -23.99 5.09
C THR A 362 5.73 -22.57 5.56
N ILE A 363 5.33 -21.70 4.63
CA ILE A 363 4.89 -20.33 4.95
C ILE A 363 3.60 -20.39 5.76
N PHE A 364 2.62 -21.19 5.31
CA PHE A 364 1.36 -21.38 6.02
C PHE A 364 1.58 -21.86 7.45
N ASP A 365 2.40 -22.90 7.65
CA ASP A 365 2.69 -23.44 8.98
C ASP A 365 3.36 -22.40 9.89
N GLN A 366 4.34 -21.63 9.37
CA GLN A 366 5.00 -20.59 10.17
C GLN A 366 4.08 -19.42 10.53
N LEU A 367 3.25 -18.97 9.60
CA LEU A 367 2.26 -17.93 9.87
C LEU A 367 1.20 -18.47 10.82
N LYS A 368 0.80 -19.74 10.73
CA LYS A 368 -0.13 -20.36 11.65
C LYS A 368 0.46 -20.48 13.06
N ASP A 369 1.73 -20.88 13.18
CA ASP A 369 2.45 -20.88 14.46
C ASP A 369 2.49 -19.48 15.06
N SER A 370 2.73 -18.45 14.24
CA SER A 370 2.71 -17.05 14.67
C SER A 370 1.32 -16.61 15.12
N VAL A 371 0.26 -16.98 14.38
CA VAL A 371 -1.14 -16.72 14.76
C VAL A 371 -1.46 -17.41 16.08
N ASN A 372 -1.05 -18.66 16.29
CA ASN A 372 -1.24 -19.37 17.54
C ASN A 372 -0.47 -18.70 18.70
N GLU A 373 0.73 -18.18 18.45
CA GLU A 373 1.50 -17.40 19.43
C GLU A 373 0.75 -16.11 19.79
N LEU A 374 0.29 -15.32 18.81
CA LEU A 374 -0.50 -14.09 19.03
C LEU A 374 -1.85 -14.40 19.71
N GLN A 375 -2.47 -15.51 19.34
CA GLN A 375 -3.65 -16.04 20.02
C GLN A 375 -3.31 -16.30 21.48
N SER A 376 -2.17 -16.84 21.87
CA SER A 376 -1.84 -17.02 23.29
C SER A 376 -1.75 -15.70 24.08
N TYR A 377 -1.41 -14.57 23.43
CA TYR A 377 -1.41 -13.24 24.06
C TYR A 377 -2.81 -12.65 24.23
N CYS A 378 -3.69 -12.91 23.25
CA CYS A 378 -5.09 -12.51 23.26
C CYS A 378 -5.98 -13.51 24.01
N SER A 379 -5.52 -14.76 24.14
CA SER A 379 -6.17 -15.85 24.82
C SER A 379 -6.13 -15.50 26.27
N ILE A 380 -7.27 -15.02 26.71
CA ILE A 380 -7.66 -15.04 28.08
C ILE A 380 -7.79 -16.53 28.44
N ASP A 381 -6.66 -17.22 28.67
CA ASP A 381 -6.50 -18.68 28.87
C ASP A 381 -7.75 -19.28 29.49
N THR A 382 -8.60 -19.93 28.68
CA THR A 382 -9.68 -20.88 29.05
C THR A 382 -10.59 -20.59 30.27
N ASP A 383 -10.53 -19.40 30.84
CA ASP A 383 -11.25 -19.01 32.06
C ASP A 383 -11.66 -17.53 32.04
N GLY A 384 -11.41 -16.76 30.98
CA GLY A 384 -11.87 -15.35 30.93
C GLY A 384 -11.20 -14.41 31.96
N ASP A 385 -10.33 -14.94 32.82
CA ASP A 385 -10.11 -14.34 34.14
C ASP A 385 -8.66 -13.95 34.46
N ARG A 386 -7.63 -14.02 33.60
CA ARG A 386 -6.27 -13.68 34.11
C ARG A 386 -6.18 -12.25 34.66
N PHE A 387 -6.49 -11.24 33.83
CA PHE A 387 -6.47 -9.85 34.28
C PHE A 387 -7.72 -9.48 35.10
N LEU A 388 -8.88 -10.12 34.86
CA LEU A 388 -10.10 -9.90 35.65
C LEU A 388 -9.99 -10.51 37.07
N ALA A 389 -9.51 -11.74 37.23
CA ALA A 389 -9.18 -12.34 38.52
C ALA A 389 -8.03 -11.59 39.22
N MET A 390 -7.02 -11.10 38.49
CA MET A 390 -6.04 -10.17 39.09
C MET A 390 -6.75 -8.96 39.68
N LYS A 391 -7.66 -8.33 38.92
CA LYS A 391 -8.46 -7.18 39.38
C LYS A 391 -9.32 -7.53 40.60
N ASP A 392 -9.95 -8.70 40.63
CA ASP A 392 -10.73 -9.18 41.76
C ASP A 392 -9.89 -9.40 43.01
N ILE A 393 -8.71 -10.00 42.88
CA ILE A 393 -7.76 -10.17 43.98
C ILE A 393 -7.28 -8.80 44.47
N LEU A 394 -6.93 -7.90 43.56
CA LEU A 394 -6.52 -6.52 43.87
C LEU A 394 -7.62 -5.75 44.63
N ASN A 395 -8.88 -5.88 44.22
CA ASN A 395 -10.02 -5.25 44.87
C ASN A 395 -10.27 -5.82 46.28
N LYS A 396 -10.28 -7.16 46.43
CA LYS A 396 -10.40 -7.82 47.74
C LYS A 396 -9.26 -7.38 48.67
N ASN A 397 -8.04 -7.33 48.17
CA ASN A 397 -6.89 -6.86 48.90
C ASN A 397 -7.02 -5.38 49.30
N LYS A 398 -7.52 -4.52 48.40
CA LYS A 398 -7.78 -3.11 48.70
C LYS A 398 -8.74 -2.95 49.87
N ASP A 399 -9.83 -3.71 49.89
CA ASP A 399 -10.79 -3.71 50.99
C ASP A 399 -10.15 -4.14 52.31
N ILE A 400 -9.30 -5.18 52.29
CA ILE A 400 -8.53 -5.62 53.46
C ILE A 400 -7.61 -4.51 53.97
N LEU A 401 -6.91 -3.81 53.08
CA LEU A 401 -6.00 -2.71 53.44
C LEU A 401 -6.77 -1.52 54.04
N ILE A 402 -7.88 -1.11 53.44
CA ILE A 402 -8.75 -0.01 53.93
C ILE A 402 -9.31 -0.37 55.31
N ASN A 403 -9.83 -1.59 55.47
CA ASN A 403 -10.36 -2.06 56.76
C ASN A 403 -9.27 -2.12 57.83
N THR A 404 -8.06 -2.57 57.48
CA THR A 404 -6.92 -2.57 58.39
C THR A 404 -6.56 -1.14 58.80
N GLU A 405 -6.47 -0.22 57.85
CA GLU A 405 -6.12 1.18 58.11
C GLU A 405 -7.12 1.85 59.06
N ALA A 406 -8.42 1.68 58.83
CA ALA A 406 -9.49 2.21 59.68
C ALA A 406 -9.41 1.64 61.11
N VAL A 407 -9.07 0.35 61.26
CA VAL A 407 -8.86 -0.26 62.58
C VAL A 407 -7.62 0.32 63.29
N LEU A 408 -6.54 0.59 62.56
CA LEU A 408 -5.32 1.22 63.12
C LEU A 408 -5.53 2.69 63.48
N GLU A 409 -6.38 3.41 62.75
CA GLU A 409 -6.75 4.79 63.07
C GLU A 409 -7.54 4.84 64.37
N ASN A 410 -8.50 3.94 64.53
CA ASN A 410 -9.22 3.74 65.79
C ASN A 410 -8.29 3.34 66.95
N ALA A 411 -7.25 2.54 66.68
CA ALA A 411 -6.24 2.21 67.69
C ALA A 411 -5.52 3.47 68.18
N THR A 412 -5.04 4.29 67.24
CA THR A 412 -4.31 5.53 67.52
C THR A 412 -5.19 6.54 68.29
N LEU A 413 -6.46 6.68 67.90
CA LEU A 413 -7.44 7.53 68.58
C LEU A 413 -7.77 7.03 70.00
N SER A 414 -7.80 5.72 70.20
CA SER A 414 -8.04 5.14 71.53
C SER A 414 -6.85 5.39 72.46
N LEU A 415 -5.63 5.27 71.94
CA LEU A 415 -4.40 5.60 72.67
C LEU A 415 -4.33 7.09 73.04
N SER A 416 -4.69 8.00 72.14
CA SER A 416 -4.70 9.44 72.44
C SER A 416 -5.71 9.84 73.51
N LYS A 417 -6.77 9.03 73.69
CA LYS A 417 -7.78 9.19 74.75
C LYS A 417 -7.41 8.45 76.05
N GLY A 418 -6.20 7.90 76.15
CA GLY A 418 -5.73 7.15 77.33
C GLY A 418 -6.28 5.72 77.46
N ARG A 419 -7.05 5.23 76.47
CA ARG A 419 -7.66 3.88 76.49
C ARG A 419 -6.70 2.84 75.91
N ILE A 420 -5.72 2.44 76.71
CA ILE A 420 -4.61 1.56 76.28
C ILE A 420 -5.10 0.16 75.89
N LYS A 421 -6.02 -0.44 76.66
CA LYS A 421 -6.57 -1.79 76.38
C LYS A 421 -7.32 -1.82 75.04
N ASP A 422 -8.15 -0.81 74.78
CA ASP A 422 -8.87 -0.66 73.51
C ASP A 422 -7.89 -0.53 72.34
N GLY A 423 -6.87 0.33 72.48
CA GLY A 423 -5.82 0.50 71.46
C GLY A 423 -5.08 -0.81 71.15
N ARG A 424 -4.68 -1.57 72.18
CA ARG A 424 -4.04 -2.89 72.01
C ARG A 424 -4.93 -3.87 71.26
N SER A 425 -6.21 -3.94 71.64
CA SER A 425 -7.21 -4.79 70.97
C SER A 425 -7.37 -4.40 69.49
N SER A 426 -7.43 -3.11 69.17
CA SER A 426 -7.49 -2.62 67.80
C SER A 426 -6.24 -3.00 66.99
N PHE A 427 -5.01 -2.88 67.54
CA PHE A 427 -3.81 -3.36 66.84
C PHE A 427 -3.85 -4.87 66.55
N LYS A 428 -4.32 -5.69 67.50
CA LYS A 428 -4.51 -7.14 67.28
C LYS A 428 -5.52 -7.42 66.18
N LYS A 429 -6.65 -6.72 66.19
CA LYS A 429 -7.68 -6.82 65.15
C LYS A 429 -7.13 -6.40 63.78
N GLY A 430 -6.33 -5.33 63.72
CA GLY A 430 -5.70 -4.85 62.50
C GLY A 430 -4.81 -5.93 61.86
N LEU A 431 -3.95 -6.58 62.65
CA LEU A 431 -3.15 -7.70 62.15
C LEU A 431 -4.03 -8.86 61.67
N SER A 432 -5.10 -9.20 62.40
CA SER A 432 -6.01 -10.28 62.02
C SER A 432 -6.71 -10.02 60.69
N VAL A 433 -7.10 -8.77 60.40
CA VAL A 433 -7.69 -8.40 59.12
C VAL A 433 -6.64 -8.45 58.02
N LEU A 434 -5.44 -7.91 58.27
CA LEU A 434 -4.36 -7.87 57.28
C LEU A 434 -3.89 -9.25 56.84
N LYS A 435 -4.03 -10.29 57.69
CA LYS A 435 -3.73 -11.69 57.34
C LYS A 435 -4.59 -12.26 56.20
N GLY A 436 -5.70 -11.61 55.85
CA GLY A 436 -6.50 -11.98 54.69
C GLY A 436 -5.88 -11.58 53.35
N TYR A 437 -4.80 -10.79 53.34
CA TYR A 437 -4.16 -10.29 52.12
C TYR A 437 -3.51 -11.43 51.33
N GLN A 438 -3.85 -11.55 50.03
CA GLN A 438 -3.43 -12.65 49.16
C GLN A 438 -2.63 -12.14 47.97
N ILE A 439 -1.49 -12.76 47.67
CA ILE A 439 -0.70 -12.44 46.47
C ILE A 439 -0.78 -13.53 45.38
N GLN A 440 -1.31 -14.71 45.72
CA GLN A 440 -1.52 -15.80 44.79
C GLN A 440 -2.59 -15.42 43.75
N GLY A 441 -2.29 -15.68 42.48
CA GLY A 441 -3.09 -15.25 41.32
C GLY A 441 -2.64 -13.92 40.71
N LEU A 442 -1.63 -13.24 41.26
CA LEU A 442 -1.06 -12.00 40.71
C LEU A 442 0.18 -12.25 39.85
N ARG A 443 0.29 -13.43 39.20
CA ARG A 443 1.46 -13.86 38.44
C ARG A 443 1.72 -13.05 37.16
N LEU A 444 2.96 -12.59 37.00
CA LEU A 444 3.51 -12.04 35.75
C LEU A 444 4.58 -12.99 35.21
N ASP A 445 4.71 -13.06 33.88
CA ASP A 445 5.64 -13.97 33.22
C ASP A 445 6.96 -13.27 32.90
N TYR A 446 8.08 -13.86 33.33
CA TYR A 446 9.46 -13.42 33.06
C TYR A 446 10.26 -14.46 32.25
N SER A 447 9.58 -15.40 31.58
CA SER A 447 10.19 -16.48 30.81
C SER A 447 11.02 -15.98 29.61
N SER A 448 10.60 -14.87 29.01
CA SER A 448 11.24 -14.23 27.84
C SER A 448 12.42 -13.31 28.19
N LEU A 449 12.71 -13.09 29.48
CA LEU A 449 13.69 -12.11 29.92
C LEU A 449 15.13 -12.60 29.71
N VAL A 450 15.93 -11.83 28.97
CA VAL A 450 17.37 -12.09 28.73
C VAL A 450 18.22 -10.96 29.31
N LEU A 451 19.02 -11.24 30.34
CA LEU A 451 19.76 -10.19 31.08
C LEU A 451 21.07 -9.72 30.42
N GLU A 452 21.53 -10.38 29.35
CA GLU A 452 22.69 -9.93 28.59
C GLU A 452 22.30 -8.83 27.60
N LYS A 453 22.58 -7.57 27.95
CA LYS A 453 22.45 -6.45 27.02
C LYS A 453 23.67 -6.38 26.11
N LYS A 454 23.52 -6.74 24.83
CA LYS A 454 24.50 -6.40 23.78
C LYS A 454 24.09 -5.07 23.15
N ASP A 455 24.95 -4.06 23.21
CA ASP A 455 24.76 -2.83 22.45
C ASP A 455 25.10 -3.09 20.97
N THR A 456 24.18 -3.74 20.26
CA THR A 456 24.23 -3.89 18.80
C THR A 456 23.05 -3.16 18.20
N ASP A 457 23.27 -1.89 17.85
CA ASP A 457 22.34 -1.12 17.02
C ASP A 457 22.47 -1.58 15.55
N LEU A 458 21.91 -2.75 15.26
CA LEU A 458 21.97 -3.36 13.93
C LEU A 458 21.08 -2.59 12.94
N LEU A 459 19.86 -2.23 13.36
CA LEU A 459 18.89 -1.52 12.53
C LEU A 459 19.37 -0.10 12.18
N GLY A 460 19.88 0.66 13.15
CA GLY A 460 20.38 2.01 12.89
C GLY A 460 21.61 2.03 11.98
N LYS A 461 22.50 1.03 12.09
CA LYS A 461 23.66 0.91 11.18
C LYS A 461 23.26 0.52 9.76
N ALA A 462 22.32 -0.42 9.62
CA ALA A 462 21.81 -0.80 8.31
C ALA A 462 21.09 0.36 7.62
N TYR A 463 20.31 1.14 8.36
CA TYR A 463 19.65 2.33 7.83
C TYR A 463 20.60 3.39 7.30
N ASN A 464 21.63 3.74 8.07
CA ASN A 464 22.67 4.68 7.62
C ASN A 464 23.36 4.22 6.33
N SER A 465 23.34 2.92 6.05
CA SER A 465 23.93 2.32 4.86
C SER A 465 22.98 2.36 3.64
N ILE A 466 21.67 2.56 3.85
CA ILE A 466 20.62 2.60 2.81
C ILE A 466 20.26 4.04 2.41
N LEU A 467 20.48 5.03 3.28
CA LEU A 467 20.16 6.46 3.11
C LEU A 467 20.80 7.18 1.90
N GLY A 468 21.66 6.52 1.13
CA GLY A 468 22.34 7.10 -0.04
C GLY A 468 21.47 7.22 -1.30
N GLY A 469 20.20 6.80 -1.24
CA GLY A 469 19.30 6.72 -2.39
C GLY A 469 19.37 5.34 -3.05
N ILE A 470 18.24 4.65 -3.09
CA ILE A 470 18.10 3.25 -3.50
C ILE A 470 18.66 2.98 -4.90
N THR A 471 18.39 3.86 -5.87
CA THR A 471 18.92 3.70 -7.24
C THR A 471 20.44 3.71 -7.27
N SER A 472 21.08 4.59 -6.51
CA SER A 472 22.55 4.70 -6.49
C SER A 472 23.24 3.44 -5.94
N LEU A 473 22.50 2.60 -5.21
CA LEU A 473 23.00 1.33 -4.67
C LEU A 473 22.97 0.19 -5.69
N VAL A 474 22.12 0.27 -6.71
CA VAL A 474 21.91 -0.81 -7.70
C VAL A 474 22.45 -0.47 -9.09
N ILE A 475 22.58 0.81 -9.41
CA ILE A 475 23.15 1.32 -10.67
C ILE A 475 24.11 2.47 -10.39
N ASP A 476 25.15 2.62 -11.22
CA ASP A 476 26.03 3.78 -11.16
C ASP A 476 25.30 5.03 -11.68
N PRO A 477 25.10 6.09 -10.86
CA PRO A 477 24.36 7.28 -11.30
C PRO A 477 24.95 7.93 -12.55
N ASN A 478 26.26 7.80 -12.78
CA ASN A 478 26.92 8.36 -13.97
C ASN A 478 26.56 7.62 -15.28
N LYS A 479 25.90 6.46 -15.21
CA LYS A 479 25.42 5.70 -16.37
C LYS A 479 23.96 5.99 -16.72
N ILE A 480 23.29 6.84 -15.94
CA ILE A 480 21.90 7.22 -16.20
C ILE A 480 21.88 8.34 -17.24
N SER A 481 21.06 8.21 -18.28
CA SER A 481 20.82 9.24 -19.29
C SER A 481 20.25 10.53 -18.66
N ASP A 482 20.75 11.68 -19.14
CA ASP A 482 20.23 13.01 -18.81
C ASP A 482 18.99 13.40 -19.67
N GLY A 483 18.46 12.46 -20.46
CA GLY A 483 17.32 12.67 -21.36
C GLY A 483 16.12 13.28 -20.63
N THR A 484 15.57 14.36 -21.18
CA THR A 484 14.46 15.11 -20.56
C THR A 484 13.49 15.60 -21.61
N LEU A 485 12.19 15.41 -21.34
CA LEU A 485 11.11 15.85 -22.22
C LEU A 485 10.97 17.38 -22.25
N GLN A 486 10.63 17.91 -23.42
CA GLN A 486 10.43 19.36 -23.61
C GLN A 486 9.14 19.87 -22.96
N GLU A 487 9.10 21.16 -22.63
CA GLU A 487 7.89 21.83 -22.14
C GLU A 487 6.97 22.23 -23.30
N ARG A 488 6.15 21.29 -23.74
CA ARG A 488 5.04 21.50 -24.69
C ARG A 488 3.81 20.72 -24.27
N THR A 489 2.64 21.09 -24.78
CA THR A 489 1.38 20.38 -24.55
C THR A 489 1.41 19.03 -25.26
N ARG A 490 1.19 17.94 -24.53
CA ARG A 490 1.27 16.56 -25.02
C ARG A 490 -0.10 15.90 -25.12
N PRO A 491 -0.26 14.85 -25.93
CA PRO A 491 -1.46 13.99 -25.92
C PRO A 491 -1.92 13.58 -24.51
N SER A 492 -0.98 13.20 -23.63
CA SER A 492 -1.30 12.83 -22.25
C SER A 492 -1.86 13.97 -21.40
N ASP A 493 -1.49 15.22 -21.67
CA ASP A 493 -1.88 16.38 -20.86
C ASP A 493 -3.37 16.70 -20.99
N TYR A 494 -3.97 16.37 -22.14
CA TYR A 494 -5.40 16.58 -22.40
C TYR A 494 -6.31 15.74 -21.49
N TYR A 495 -5.79 14.65 -20.91
CA TYR A 495 -6.61 13.67 -20.20
C TYR A 495 -6.49 13.70 -18.66
N GLN A 496 -5.84 14.71 -18.05
CA GLN A 496 -5.63 14.81 -16.59
C GLN A 496 -5.18 13.49 -15.93
N LEU A 497 -4.46 12.64 -16.66
CA LEU A 497 -3.96 11.34 -16.19
C LEU A 497 -2.71 11.49 -15.34
N LEU A 498 -2.63 12.45 -14.41
CA LEU A 498 -1.41 12.65 -13.64
C LEU A 498 -1.69 13.19 -12.23
N LYS A 499 -1.69 12.27 -11.27
CA LYS A 499 -0.74 12.25 -10.15
C LYS A 499 -0.83 10.88 -9.47
N GLU A 500 0.01 9.94 -9.89
CA GLU A 500 0.35 8.83 -8.98
C GLU A 500 1.21 9.39 -7.84
N GLY A 501 0.92 8.91 -6.63
CA GLY A 501 1.55 9.32 -5.38
C GLY A 501 3.06 9.13 -5.39
N GLU A 502 3.70 9.85 -4.47
CA GLU A 502 5.14 9.88 -4.23
C GLU A 502 5.69 8.49 -3.86
N GLY A 503 7.02 8.35 -3.97
CA GLY A 503 7.76 7.08 -3.95
C GLY A 503 7.53 6.24 -2.69
N PHE A 504 7.39 4.93 -2.90
CA PHE A 504 6.93 3.94 -1.92
C PHE A 504 7.86 3.65 -0.73
N PHE A 505 9.10 4.17 -0.76
CA PHE A 505 10.13 3.85 0.23
C PHE A 505 10.50 5.03 1.15
N THR A 506 9.93 6.21 0.94
CA THR A 506 10.09 7.34 1.87
C THR A 506 9.65 6.95 3.28
N ASP A 507 8.60 6.14 3.37
CA ASP A 507 8.05 5.67 4.65
C ASP A 507 9.03 4.72 5.35
N PHE A 508 9.76 3.86 4.62
CA PHE A 508 10.79 2.98 5.21
C PHE A 508 12.00 3.76 5.72
N GLU A 509 12.42 4.80 4.99
CA GLU A 509 13.52 5.67 5.41
C GLU A 509 13.14 6.55 6.61
N GLU A 510 11.92 7.08 6.65
CA GLU A 510 11.38 7.81 7.80
C GLU A 510 11.19 6.88 9.01
N TYR A 511 10.79 5.64 8.74
CA TYR A 511 10.54 4.61 9.74
C TYR A 511 11.81 4.20 10.51
N ILE A 512 12.91 3.82 9.83
CA ILE A 512 14.14 3.42 10.54
C ILE A 512 14.88 4.63 11.15
N GLY A 513 14.67 5.84 10.62
CA GLY A 513 15.20 7.08 11.17
C GLY A 513 14.50 7.56 12.45
N SER A 514 13.33 7.01 12.78
CA SER A 514 12.54 7.44 13.94
C SER A 514 13.01 6.79 15.25
N ASP A 515 13.64 7.60 16.10
CA ASP A 515 14.17 7.18 17.40
C ASP A 515 13.04 7.00 18.44
N GLY A 516 12.25 5.95 18.29
CA GLY A 516 11.39 5.34 19.31
C GLY A 516 10.16 6.13 19.82
N GLY A 517 8.98 5.50 19.67
CA GLY A 517 7.92 5.63 20.67
C GLY A 517 6.61 6.31 20.24
N SER A 518 6.06 5.89 19.11
CA SER A 518 4.61 5.84 18.87
C SER A 518 4.31 4.52 18.17
N ALA A 519 3.09 3.99 18.32
CA ALA A 519 2.68 2.73 17.72
C ALA A 519 3.11 2.71 16.24
N LEU A 520 3.98 1.77 15.92
CA LEU A 520 4.59 1.64 14.61
C LEU A 520 3.47 1.34 13.62
N GLU A 521 3.31 2.09 12.53
CA GLU A 521 2.41 1.69 11.44
C GLU A 521 3.21 0.80 10.46
N LEU A 522 3.83 -0.26 11.00
CA LEU A 522 4.58 -1.30 10.27
C LEU A 522 3.77 -1.90 9.14
N SER A 523 2.46 -1.97 9.34
CA SER A 523 1.51 -2.37 8.32
C SER A 523 1.43 -1.41 7.12
N GLN A 524 1.65 -0.11 7.29
CA GLN A 524 1.72 0.82 6.15
C GLN A 524 2.89 0.56 5.22
N PHE A 525 3.93 -0.18 5.67
CA PHE A 525 5.00 -0.67 4.81
C PHE A 525 4.47 -1.39 3.55
N PHE A 526 3.38 -2.14 3.71
CA PHE A 526 2.72 -2.87 2.63
C PHE A 526 1.54 -2.11 2.02
N GLY A 527 1.22 -0.91 2.50
CA GLY A 527 0.03 -0.10 2.22
C GLY A 527 -0.22 0.28 0.76
N GLY A 528 0.69 -0.03 -0.16
CA GLY A 528 0.35 -0.17 -1.58
C GLY A 528 1.23 -1.15 -2.34
N VAL A 529 1.78 -2.14 -1.63
CA VAL A 529 2.09 -3.45 -2.19
C VAL A 529 0.83 -4.11 -2.72
N GLY A 530 -0.29 -4.00 -2.00
CA GLY A 530 -1.61 -4.37 -2.54
C GLY A 530 -1.93 -3.70 -3.88
N GLY A 531 -1.76 -2.37 -3.97
CA GLY A 531 -2.00 -1.60 -5.19
C GLY A 531 -1.05 -1.93 -6.36
N VAL A 532 0.16 -2.44 -6.09
CA VAL A 532 1.06 -2.94 -7.14
C VAL A 532 0.52 -4.22 -7.77
N PHE A 533 -0.19 -5.05 -7.01
CA PHE A 533 -0.78 -6.30 -7.51
C PHE A 533 -2.23 -6.15 -7.98
N GLU A 534 -2.90 -5.03 -7.68
CA GLU A 534 -4.22 -4.68 -8.21
C GLU A 534 -4.18 -4.59 -9.75
N GLY A 535 -5.07 -5.33 -10.42
CA GLY A 535 -5.15 -5.35 -11.89
C GLY A 535 -4.39 -6.51 -12.56
N ALA A 536 -3.73 -7.38 -11.79
CA ALA A 536 -3.29 -8.68 -12.31
C ALA A 536 -4.50 -9.46 -12.87
N PRO A 537 -4.41 -10.04 -14.07
CA PRO A 537 -5.54 -10.73 -14.69
C PRO A 537 -5.92 -11.99 -13.88
N ASN A 538 -7.11 -11.99 -13.28
CA ASN A 538 -7.70 -13.21 -12.70
C ASN A 538 -7.84 -14.26 -13.79
N SER A 539 -7.41 -15.50 -13.49
CA SER A 539 -7.44 -16.68 -14.36
C SER A 539 -8.81 -17.06 -14.95
N GLY A 540 -9.88 -16.32 -14.64
CA GLY A 540 -11.25 -16.52 -15.12
C GLY A 540 -11.78 -15.52 -16.15
N ASN A 541 -11.08 -14.42 -16.47
CA ASN A 541 -11.59 -13.41 -17.41
C ASN A 541 -11.05 -13.64 -18.84
N GLY A 542 -11.96 -13.61 -19.81
CA GLY A 542 -11.76 -14.10 -21.18
C GLY A 542 -10.45 -13.69 -21.86
N ILE A 543 -9.93 -14.61 -22.67
CA ILE A 543 -8.63 -14.57 -23.36
C ILE A 543 -8.46 -13.33 -24.28
N ASN A 544 -9.54 -12.68 -24.71
CA ASN A 544 -9.51 -11.65 -25.76
C ASN A 544 -8.95 -10.27 -25.34
N PRO A 545 -9.40 -9.62 -24.24
CA PRO A 545 -8.84 -8.34 -23.79
C PRO A 545 -7.37 -8.42 -23.34
N VAL A 546 -6.97 -9.50 -22.67
CA VAL A 546 -5.57 -9.70 -22.25
C VAL A 546 -4.66 -9.92 -23.46
N ALA A 547 -5.12 -10.71 -24.45
CA ALA A 547 -4.38 -10.89 -25.71
C ALA A 547 -4.16 -9.58 -26.45
N LYS A 548 -5.17 -8.68 -26.54
CA LYS A 548 -4.98 -7.34 -27.14
C LYS A 548 -3.92 -6.52 -26.40
N LYS A 549 -3.94 -6.47 -25.06
CA LYS A 549 -2.91 -5.79 -24.27
C LYS A 549 -1.51 -6.34 -24.54
N LEU A 550 -1.36 -7.66 -24.65
CA LEU A 550 -0.08 -8.30 -24.92
C LEU A 550 0.44 -8.03 -26.33
N LEU A 551 -0.44 -8.07 -27.32
CA LEU A 551 -0.10 -7.66 -28.69
C LEU A 551 0.37 -6.20 -28.70
N PHE A 552 -0.29 -5.32 -27.96
CA PHE A 552 0.16 -3.93 -27.81
C PHE A 552 1.52 -3.84 -27.09
N GLN A 553 1.84 -4.69 -26.13
CA GLN A 553 3.18 -4.74 -25.53
C GLN A 553 4.27 -5.17 -26.52
N GLU A 554 3.98 -6.14 -27.38
CA GLU A 554 4.91 -6.52 -28.45
C GLU A 554 5.12 -5.37 -29.44
N TYR A 555 4.07 -4.58 -29.71
CA TYR A 555 4.19 -3.31 -30.43
C TYR A 555 5.09 -2.32 -29.69
N ILE A 556 4.89 -2.14 -28.37
CA ILE A 556 5.74 -1.24 -27.59
C ILE A 556 7.22 -1.66 -27.65
N LYS A 557 7.52 -2.95 -27.51
CA LYS A 557 8.90 -3.47 -27.60
C LYS A 557 9.56 -3.25 -28.96
N GLU A 558 8.77 -3.33 -30.03
CA GLU A 558 9.28 -3.16 -31.39
C GLU A 558 9.62 -1.69 -31.71
N HIS A 559 8.88 -0.75 -31.09
CA HIS A 559 8.94 0.67 -31.47
C HIS A 559 9.55 1.62 -30.43
N PHE A 560 9.66 1.20 -29.16
CA PHE A 560 10.19 2.04 -28.07
C PHE A 560 11.30 1.32 -27.31
N TYR A 561 12.37 2.05 -26.99
CA TYR A 561 13.54 1.49 -26.32
C TYR A 561 13.37 1.40 -24.80
N SER A 562 13.88 0.33 -24.20
CA SER A 562 14.03 0.22 -22.73
C SER A 562 15.43 0.64 -22.29
N PHE A 563 15.66 0.71 -20.98
CA PHE A 563 17.00 0.80 -20.41
C PHE A 563 17.97 -0.21 -21.08
N PRO A 564 19.15 0.24 -21.57
CA PRO A 564 20.11 -0.62 -22.27
C PRO A 564 20.80 -1.55 -21.27
N LEU A 565 20.62 -2.86 -21.45
CA LEU A 565 21.32 -3.86 -20.63
C LEU A 565 22.78 -4.04 -21.11
N ASP A 566 23.04 -3.77 -22.40
CA ASP A 566 24.37 -3.69 -22.99
C ASP A 566 24.58 -2.30 -23.64
N GLU A 567 25.70 -1.63 -23.31
CA GLU A 567 26.04 -0.31 -23.86
C GLU A 567 26.18 -0.32 -25.39
N SER A 568 26.44 -1.47 -26.01
CA SER A 568 26.46 -1.61 -27.47
C SER A 568 25.09 -1.40 -28.12
N GLU A 569 23.99 -1.63 -27.39
CA GLU A 569 22.62 -1.39 -27.90
C GLU A 569 22.41 0.06 -28.31
N LEU A 570 23.03 1.02 -27.61
CA LEU A 570 22.87 2.46 -27.86
C LEU A 570 23.32 2.86 -29.28
N GLN A 571 24.27 2.12 -29.87
CA GLN A 571 24.80 2.44 -31.20
C GLN A 571 23.83 2.06 -32.33
N GLU A 572 22.91 1.13 -32.08
CA GLU A 572 21.94 0.63 -33.06
C GLU A 572 20.59 1.37 -32.99
N ARG A 573 20.38 2.16 -31.94
CA ARG A 573 19.13 2.89 -31.71
C ARG A 573 18.98 4.07 -32.67
N LYS A 574 17.75 4.29 -33.14
CA LYS A 574 17.39 5.53 -33.83
C LYS A 574 17.43 6.70 -32.83
N PRO A 575 17.66 7.94 -33.28
CA PRO A 575 17.56 9.11 -32.40
C PRO A 575 16.17 9.20 -31.75
N THR A 576 16.17 9.33 -30.42
CA THR A 576 15.00 9.54 -29.55
C THR A 576 15.32 10.65 -28.55
N LEU A 577 14.28 11.24 -27.94
CA LEU A 577 14.47 12.28 -26.91
C LEU A 577 14.87 11.68 -25.56
N LEU A 578 14.21 10.57 -25.22
CA LEU A 578 14.46 9.77 -24.04
C LEU A 578 15.16 8.48 -24.47
N GLU A 579 16.13 8.03 -23.70
CA GLU A 579 16.80 6.74 -23.92
C GLU A 579 16.01 5.58 -23.29
N TYR A 580 15.17 5.87 -22.28
CA TYR A 580 14.41 4.91 -21.47
C TYR A 580 12.90 5.07 -21.72
N GLU A 581 12.49 4.92 -22.97
CA GLU A 581 11.13 5.19 -23.43
C GLU A 581 10.09 4.27 -22.77
N GLN A 582 10.38 2.98 -22.62
CA GLN A 582 9.47 2.05 -21.94
C GLN A 582 9.31 2.38 -20.45
N GLU A 583 10.36 2.90 -19.81
CA GLU A 583 10.31 3.38 -18.44
C GLU A 583 9.46 4.66 -18.34
N TYR A 584 9.50 5.55 -19.34
CA TYR A 584 8.56 6.69 -19.44
C TYR A 584 7.11 6.23 -19.54
N LEU A 585 6.83 5.20 -20.35
CA LEU A 585 5.48 4.65 -20.44
C LEU A 585 4.96 4.22 -19.06
N LEU A 586 5.82 3.67 -18.20
CA LEU A 586 5.46 3.25 -16.83
C LEU A 586 5.38 4.43 -15.84
N GLY A 587 6.41 5.29 -15.82
CA GLY A 587 6.58 6.35 -14.81
C GLY A 587 5.89 7.68 -15.13
N GLY A 588 5.80 8.04 -16.41
CA GLY A 588 5.23 9.31 -16.88
C GLY A 588 5.94 10.55 -16.35
N LYS A 589 7.21 10.43 -15.94
CA LYS A 589 8.04 11.50 -15.39
C LYS A 589 8.81 12.23 -16.49
N LYS A 590 9.35 13.42 -16.18
CA LYS A 590 9.91 14.29 -17.22
C LYS A 590 11.29 13.85 -17.71
N SER A 591 12.08 13.18 -16.89
CA SER A 591 13.44 12.75 -17.23
C SER A 591 13.62 11.24 -17.20
N ASP A 592 14.61 10.74 -17.93
CA ASP A 592 15.06 9.35 -17.91
C ASP A 592 15.42 8.90 -16.50
N GLU A 593 16.14 9.74 -15.73
CA GLU A 593 16.47 9.49 -14.32
C GLU A 593 15.22 9.26 -13.45
N GLU A 594 14.22 10.12 -13.54
CA GLU A 594 12.99 9.98 -12.73
C GLU A 594 12.20 8.72 -13.11
N ASN A 595 12.17 8.37 -14.40
CA ASN A 595 11.46 7.20 -14.90
C ASN A 595 12.16 5.88 -14.53
N ILE A 596 13.49 5.79 -14.67
CA ILE A 596 14.23 4.59 -14.25
C ILE A 596 14.18 4.42 -12.73
N ASN A 597 14.25 5.51 -11.95
CA ASN A 597 14.06 5.48 -10.50
C ASN A 597 12.70 4.89 -10.12
N TYR A 598 11.63 5.30 -10.83
CA TYR A 598 10.29 4.76 -10.63
C TYR A 598 10.25 3.25 -10.91
N VAL A 599 10.78 2.81 -12.05
CA VAL A 599 10.77 1.39 -12.45
C VAL A 599 11.59 0.53 -11.51
N ILE A 600 12.82 0.96 -11.16
CA ILE A 600 13.69 0.27 -10.18
C ILE A 600 12.95 0.09 -8.86
N SER A 601 12.29 1.13 -8.36
CA SER A 601 11.52 1.07 -7.12
C SER A 601 10.40 0.02 -7.20
N LYS A 602 9.67 -0.06 -8.32
CA LYS A 602 8.60 -1.05 -8.52
C LYS A 602 9.14 -2.47 -8.66
N ILE A 603 10.24 -2.68 -9.38
CA ILE A 603 10.89 -3.98 -9.49
C ILE A 603 11.37 -4.45 -8.11
N MET A 604 12.08 -3.59 -7.38
CA MET A 604 12.57 -3.91 -6.04
C MET A 604 11.45 -4.32 -5.08
N MET A 605 10.29 -3.69 -5.18
CA MET A 605 9.12 -4.00 -4.37
C MET A 605 8.61 -5.42 -4.64
N ILE A 606 8.46 -5.78 -5.93
CA ILE A 606 8.09 -7.15 -6.33
C ILE A 606 9.15 -8.14 -5.85
N ARG A 607 10.44 -7.83 -6.04
CA ARG A 607 11.56 -8.66 -5.57
C ARG A 607 11.56 -8.83 -4.06
N MET A 608 11.29 -7.77 -3.31
CA MET A 608 11.26 -7.81 -1.86
C MET A 608 10.15 -8.72 -1.34
N VAL A 609 8.97 -8.71 -1.95
CA VAL A 609 7.87 -9.61 -1.57
C VAL A 609 8.21 -11.07 -1.89
N GLY A 610 8.81 -11.34 -3.06
CA GLY A 610 9.31 -12.67 -3.40
C GLY A 610 10.42 -13.15 -2.45
N ASN A 611 11.33 -12.26 -2.06
CA ASN A 611 12.41 -12.54 -1.11
C ASN A 611 11.88 -12.72 0.31
N LEU A 612 10.83 -12.00 0.71
CA LEU A 612 10.12 -12.22 1.98
C LEU A 612 9.55 -13.63 2.01
N ALA A 613 8.83 -14.05 0.96
CA ALA A 613 8.32 -15.43 0.87
C ALA A 613 9.47 -16.46 0.97
N SER A 614 10.59 -16.20 0.29
CA SER A 614 11.80 -17.05 0.30
C SER A 614 12.48 -17.10 1.68
N ILE A 615 12.49 -16.00 2.43
CA ILE A 615 13.03 -15.96 3.80
C ILE A 615 12.10 -16.69 4.76
N LEU A 616 10.78 -16.49 4.61
CA LEU A 616 9.78 -17.16 5.43
C LEU A 616 9.75 -18.68 5.20
N THR A 617 10.15 -19.22 4.05
CA THR A 617 10.34 -20.68 3.90
C THR A 617 11.60 -21.18 4.63
N ASN A 618 12.58 -20.32 4.90
CA ASN A 618 13.85 -20.69 5.52
C ASN A 618 13.86 -20.54 7.05
N LYS A 619 13.53 -21.63 7.75
CA LYS A 619 13.53 -21.69 9.23
C LYS A 619 14.86 -21.27 9.87
N THR A 620 15.99 -21.48 9.20
CA THR A 620 17.31 -21.09 9.73
C THR A 620 17.44 -19.58 9.78
N ILE A 621 17.11 -18.89 8.68
CA ILE A 621 17.13 -17.42 8.59
C ILE A 621 16.12 -16.81 9.57
N CYS A 622 14.89 -17.34 9.64
CA CYS A 622 13.89 -16.89 10.60
C CYS A 622 14.37 -17.01 12.05
N ASN A 623 15.05 -18.11 12.41
CA ASN A 623 15.62 -18.31 13.75
C ASN A 623 16.80 -17.37 14.02
N GLU A 624 17.68 -17.14 13.05
CA GLU A 624 18.78 -16.17 13.17
C GLU A 624 18.23 -14.76 13.43
N ALA A 625 17.18 -14.36 12.70
CA ALA A 625 16.49 -13.09 12.93
C ALA A 625 15.87 -13.03 14.34
N LYS A 626 15.24 -14.12 14.83
CA LYS A 626 14.68 -14.18 16.19
C LYS A 626 15.76 -14.08 17.27
N VAL A 627 16.90 -14.73 17.06
CA VAL A 627 18.06 -14.65 17.97
C VAL A 627 18.62 -13.23 18.02
N ALA A 628 18.76 -12.59 16.86
CA ALA A 628 19.21 -11.20 16.77
C ALA A 628 18.23 -10.24 17.45
N ALA A 629 16.93 -10.38 17.19
CA ALA A 629 15.88 -9.61 17.85
C ALA A 629 15.91 -9.81 19.38
N THR A 630 16.05 -11.04 19.85
CA THR A 630 16.16 -11.37 21.27
C THR A 630 17.41 -10.73 21.90
N ALA A 631 18.54 -10.70 21.19
CA ALA A 631 19.75 -10.02 21.69
C ALA A 631 19.56 -8.49 21.76
N MET A 632 18.78 -7.90 20.85
CA MET A 632 18.52 -6.46 20.79
C MET A 632 17.50 -5.98 21.82
N VAL A 633 16.40 -6.72 22.02
CA VAL A 633 15.26 -6.29 22.85
C VAL A 633 14.81 -7.33 23.89
N GLY A 634 15.42 -8.51 23.96
CA GLY A 634 15.04 -9.54 24.94
C GLY A 634 15.30 -9.15 26.40
N PHE A 635 16.20 -8.19 26.65
CA PHE A 635 16.39 -7.59 27.97
C PHE A 635 15.17 -6.80 28.45
N THR A 636 14.26 -6.45 27.55
CA THR A 636 13.01 -5.78 27.90
C THR A 636 12.00 -6.74 28.56
N GLY A 637 12.12 -8.05 28.31
CA GLY A 637 11.14 -9.04 28.71
C GLY A 637 9.80 -8.90 27.98
N LEU A 638 9.77 -8.21 26.82
CA LEU A 638 8.59 -7.96 26.01
C LEU A 638 8.57 -8.86 24.76
N PRO A 639 7.78 -9.93 24.74
CA PRO A 639 7.78 -10.87 23.62
C PRO A 639 7.24 -10.28 22.31
N ILE A 640 6.20 -9.43 22.36
CA ILE A 640 5.65 -8.81 21.15
C ILE A 640 6.70 -7.88 20.54
N LEU A 641 7.48 -7.18 21.39
CA LEU A 641 8.59 -6.37 20.91
C LEU A 641 9.68 -7.21 20.23
N ILE A 642 9.97 -8.43 20.73
CA ILE A 642 10.88 -9.37 20.06
C ILE A 642 10.33 -9.74 18.67
N ASN A 643 9.05 -10.11 18.57
CA ASN A 643 8.42 -10.51 17.31
C ASN A 643 8.41 -9.36 16.27
N ILE A 644 8.12 -8.14 16.71
CA ILE A 644 8.20 -6.94 15.86
C ILE A 644 9.64 -6.67 15.42
N THR A 645 10.61 -6.77 16.34
CA THR A 645 12.03 -6.57 16.00
C THR A 645 12.51 -7.65 15.03
N GLN A 646 12.05 -8.89 15.18
CA GLN A 646 12.32 -9.98 14.25
C GLN A 646 11.74 -9.67 12.87
N ALA A 647 10.47 -9.23 12.80
CA ALA A 647 9.82 -8.86 11.56
C ALA A 647 10.60 -7.75 10.83
N LEU A 648 11.10 -6.76 11.57
CA LEU A 648 11.94 -5.71 11.00
C LEU A 648 13.25 -6.20 10.41
N ILE A 649 13.93 -7.10 11.12
CA ILE A 649 15.15 -7.71 10.60
C ILE A 649 14.83 -8.49 9.32
N ILE A 650 13.72 -9.23 9.27
CA ILE A 650 13.29 -9.98 8.08
C ILE A 650 12.96 -9.05 6.92
N LEU A 651 12.24 -7.95 7.14
CA LEU A 651 11.92 -6.97 6.10
C LEU A 651 13.19 -6.30 5.56
N LEU A 652 14.07 -5.84 6.45
CA LEU A 652 15.36 -5.26 6.06
C LEU A 652 16.21 -6.25 5.26
N TRP A 653 16.19 -7.53 5.65
CA TRP A 653 16.92 -8.59 4.94
C TRP A 653 16.33 -8.87 3.57
N SER A 654 15.00 -8.91 3.46
CA SER A 654 14.27 -9.06 2.19
C SER A 654 14.55 -7.89 1.24
N PHE A 655 14.63 -6.67 1.78
CA PHE A 655 14.98 -5.45 1.06
C PHE A 655 16.44 -5.47 0.57
N ALA A 656 17.39 -5.85 1.42
CA ALA A 656 18.79 -5.96 1.04
C ALA A 656 19.03 -7.02 -0.06
N GLU A 657 18.32 -8.15 -0.01
CA GLU A 657 18.35 -9.14 -1.09
C GLU A 657 17.72 -8.58 -2.38
N ALA A 658 16.64 -7.80 -2.28
CA ALA A 658 16.02 -7.16 -3.44
C ALA A 658 16.95 -6.16 -4.15
N LEU A 659 17.82 -5.47 -3.40
CA LEU A 659 18.87 -4.62 -4.00
C LEU A 659 19.86 -5.44 -4.83
N VAL A 660 20.31 -6.59 -4.33
CA VAL A 660 21.19 -7.50 -5.06
C VAL A 660 20.51 -8.02 -6.32
N ASP A 661 19.24 -8.42 -6.21
CA ASP A 661 18.44 -8.89 -7.34
C ASP A 661 18.25 -7.83 -8.40
N THR A 662 17.88 -6.61 -8.02
CA THR A 662 17.66 -5.53 -8.98
C THR A 662 18.96 -5.12 -9.66
N CYS A 663 20.08 -5.06 -8.92
CA CYS A 663 21.41 -4.86 -9.53
C CYS A 663 21.73 -5.95 -10.56
N ALA A 664 21.41 -7.21 -10.25
CA ALA A 664 21.60 -8.33 -11.17
C ALA A 664 20.72 -8.24 -12.42
N LEU A 665 19.45 -7.87 -12.27
CA LEU A 665 18.51 -7.67 -13.39
C LEU A 665 18.99 -6.55 -14.32
N LEU A 666 19.49 -5.44 -13.77
CA LEU A 666 20.04 -4.31 -14.54
C LEU A 666 21.36 -4.66 -15.25
N LYS A 667 22.04 -5.74 -14.83
CA LYS A 667 23.19 -6.33 -15.54
C LYS A 667 22.78 -7.42 -16.55
N GLY A 668 21.49 -7.56 -16.84
CA GLY A 668 20.95 -8.49 -17.83
C GLY A 668 20.82 -9.94 -17.34
N MET A 669 20.91 -10.21 -16.04
CA MET A 669 20.62 -11.54 -15.50
C MET A 669 19.12 -11.81 -15.41
N GLU A 670 18.75 -13.08 -15.44
CA GLU A 670 17.39 -13.54 -15.15
C GLU A 670 17.35 -14.26 -13.82
N LEU A 671 16.32 -13.99 -13.02
CA LEU A 671 16.19 -14.55 -11.67
C LEU A 671 14.80 -15.16 -11.46
N PRO A 672 14.66 -16.23 -10.67
CA PRO A 672 13.35 -16.73 -10.28
C PRO A 672 12.66 -15.70 -9.36
N LEU A 673 11.33 -15.55 -9.46
CA LEU A 673 10.57 -14.62 -8.61
C LEU A 673 10.68 -14.97 -7.13
N ILE A 674 10.63 -16.26 -6.81
CA ILE A 674 10.86 -16.81 -5.47
C ILE A 674 12.19 -17.55 -5.54
N LYS A 675 13.16 -17.14 -4.73
CA LYS A 675 14.51 -17.73 -4.74
C LYS A 675 14.59 -18.86 -3.74
N GLU A 676 15.32 -19.92 -4.07
CA GLU A 676 15.64 -20.96 -3.09
C GLU A 676 16.75 -20.53 -2.12
N LYS A 677 17.68 -19.69 -2.62
CA LYS A 677 18.86 -19.24 -1.90
C LYS A 677 18.91 -17.72 -1.76
N ILE A 678 19.14 -17.27 -0.55
CA ILE A 678 19.37 -15.88 -0.17
C ILE A 678 20.89 -15.66 -0.10
N GLU A 679 21.42 -14.65 -0.80
CA GLU A 679 22.87 -14.37 -0.84
C GLU A 679 23.33 -13.42 0.27
N ILE A 680 22.44 -12.52 0.72
CA ILE A 680 22.69 -11.62 1.84
C ILE A 680 22.68 -12.40 3.15
N THR A 681 23.65 -12.12 4.02
CA THR A 681 23.69 -12.61 5.40
C THR A 681 23.34 -11.52 6.39
N LEU A 682 23.00 -11.87 7.64
CA LEU A 682 22.70 -10.88 8.68
C LEU A 682 23.83 -9.86 8.89
N GLY A 683 25.09 -10.28 8.75
CA GLY A 683 26.26 -9.40 8.88
C GLY A 683 26.41 -8.41 7.73
N ASP A 684 25.97 -8.79 6.53
CA ASP A 684 26.02 -7.93 5.33
C ASP A 684 25.10 -6.71 5.49
N LEU A 685 24.00 -6.82 6.25
CA LEU A 685 23.07 -5.71 6.50
C LEU A 685 23.74 -4.49 7.15
N ILE A 686 24.82 -4.69 7.90
CA ILE A 686 25.52 -3.63 8.65
C ILE A 686 26.47 -2.83 7.74
N ILE A 687 26.92 -3.43 6.63
CA ILE A 687 27.95 -2.89 5.74
C ILE A 687 27.43 -2.70 4.31
N LEU A 688 26.11 -2.56 4.16
CA LEU A 688 25.44 -2.47 2.88
C LEU A 688 25.99 -1.28 2.07
N ASN A 689 26.46 -1.54 0.86
CA ASN A 689 26.91 -0.50 -0.06
C ASN A 689 26.91 -1.05 -1.48
N ARG A 690 27.01 -0.16 -2.48
CA ARG A 690 27.01 -0.54 -3.90
C ARG A 690 28.03 -1.62 -4.24
N GLN A 691 29.26 -1.53 -3.74
CA GLN A 691 30.32 -2.52 -4.05
C GLN A 691 29.97 -3.91 -3.53
N LEU A 692 29.41 -4.00 -2.31
CA LEU A 692 28.95 -5.26 -1.75
C LEU A 692 27.80 -5.84 -2.60
N ILE A 693 26.82 -5.01 -2.94
CA ILE A 693 25.65 -5.39 -3.75
C ILE A 693 26.11 -5.91 -5.11
N GLU A 694 26.94 -5.15 -5.83
CA GLU A 694 27.51 -5.54 -7.13
C GLU A 694 28.28 -6.86 -7.03
N SER A 695 29.11 -7.04 -6.00
CA SER A 695 29.91 -8.25 -5.81
C SER A 695 29.07 -9.50 -5.52
N LYS A 696 27.90 -9.33 -4.90
CA LYS A 696 26.94 -10.41 -4.63
C LYS A 696 26.12 -10.72 -5.87
N ALA A 697 25.70 -9.69 -6.60
CA ALA A 697 25.00 -9.83 -7.87
C ALA A 697 25.83 -10.64 -8.88
N GLU A 698 27.12 -10.36 -9.01
CA GLU A 698 28.03 -11.09 -9.92
C GLU A 698 28.24 -12.57 -9.59
N ARG A 699 27.88 -13.01 -8.37
CA ARG A 699 27.98 -14.41 -7.96
C ARG A 699 26.70 -15.20 -8.24
N LEU A 700 25.62 -14.54 -8.64
CA LEU A 700 24.39 -15.21 -8.99
C LEU A 700 24.61 -16.05 -10.25
N GLY A 701 24.26 -17.33 -10.16
CA GLY A 701 24.32 -18.25 -11.29
C GLY A 701 23.13 -18.07 -12.22
N LYS A 702 23.15 -18.80 -13.34
CA LYS A 702 21.97 -18.91 -14.20
C LYS A 702 20.81 -19.52 -13.41
N ALA A 703 19.62 -18.94 -13.56
CA ALA A 703 18.40 -19.48 -12.97
C ALA A 703 18.04 -20.84 -13.59
N GLU A 704 17.60 -21.78 -12.75
CA GLU A 704 16.94 -23.02 -13.18
C GLU A 704 15.42 -22.86 -12.98
N GLY A 705 14.62 -23.27 -13.97
CA GLY A 705 13.15 -23.16 -13.89
C GLY A 705 12.58 -21.84 -14.45
N ILE A 706 11.44 -21.41 -13.91
CA ILE A 706 10.75 -20.17 -14.34
C ILE A 706 11.53 -18.96 -13.82
N SER A 707 12.07 -18.16 -14.73
CA SER A 707 12.84 -16.94 -14.44
C SER A 707 12.22 -15.70 -15.10
N ALA A 708 12.62 -14.53 -14.59
CA ALA A 708 12.28 -13.24 -15.15
C ALA A 708 13.53 -12.35 -15.21
N GLY A 709 13.85 -11.85 -16.41
CA GLY A 709 14.82 -10.77 -16.60
C GLY A 709 14.17 -9.39 -16.51
N TYR A 710 14.97 -8.32 -16.66
CA TYR A 710 14.50 -6.94 -16.59
C TYR A 710 13.30 -6.67 -17.52
N GLY A 711 13.36 -7.09 -18.79
CA GLY A 711 12.27 -6.91 -19.73
C GLY A 711 10.98 -7.65 -19.35
N ALA A 712 11.06 -8.78 -18.65
CA ALA A 712 9.88 -9.48 -18.14
C ALA A 712 9.17 -8.67 -17.04
N TYR A 713 9.94 -8.00 -16.17
CA TYR A 713 9.40 -7.09 -15.16
C TYR A 713 8.73 -5.85 -15.78
N ILE A 714 9.32 -5.25 -16.82
CA ILE A 714 8.69 -4.15 -17.57
C ILE A 714 7.31 -4.57 -18.09
N ASN A 715 7.22 -5.77 -18.68
CA ASN A 715 5.94 -6.27 -19.21
C ASN A 715 4.90 -6.50 -18.10
N MET A 716 5.31 -7.12 -16.99
CA MET A 716 4.41 -7.33 -15.84
C MET A 716 3.86 -6.00 -15.33
N LEU A 717 4.73 -5.00 -15.11
CA LEU A 717 4.33 -3.67 -14.67
C LEU A 717 3.39 -2.99 -15.68
N MET A 718 3.62 -3.16 -16.98
CA MET A 718 2.80 -2.56 -18.02
C MET A 718 1.41 -3.20 -18.15
N ILE A 719 1.24 -4.49 -17.82
CA ILE A 719 -0.09 -5.13 -17.77
C ILE A 719 -0.94 -4.56 -16.64
N MET A 720 -0.28 -4.31 -15.50
CA MET A 720 -0.88 -3.75 -14.29
C MET A 720 -1.24 -2.27 -14.44
N LYS A 721 -0.63 -1.59 -15.41
CA LYS A 721 -0.99 -0.22 -15.76
C LYS A 721 -2.31 -0.14 -16.52
N LYS A 722 -2.98 1.00 -16.34
CA LYS A 722 -4.16 1.36 -17.11
C LYS A 722 -3.77 1.46 -18.58
N GLN A 723 -4.62 0.91 -19.44
CA GLN A 723 -4.33 0.84 -20.88
C GLN A 723 -4.21 2.25 -21.46
N GLU A 724 -5.09 3.15 -21.03
CA GLU A 724 -5.16 4.53 -21.48
C GLU A 724 -3.86 5.28 -21.16
N GLU A 725 -3.25 5.04 -20.00
CA GLU A 725 -1.98 5.68 -19.60
C GLU A 725 -0.84 5.29 -20.56
N ILE A 726 -0.68 3.99 -20.82
CA ILE A 726 0.37 3.50 -21.73
C ILE A 726 0.10 3.99 -23.16
N THR A 727 -1.16 3.95 -23.59
CA THR A 727 -1.59 4.43 -24.91
C THR A 727 -1.21 5.90 -25.11
N PHE A 728 -1.65 6.82 -24.23
CA PHE A 728 -1.37 8.24 -24.40
C PHE A 728 0.12 8.57 -24.25
N ARG A 729 0.84 7.92 -23.32
CA ARG A 729 2.29 8.13 -23.18
C ARG A 729 3.07 7.65 -24.41
N SER A 730 2.60 6.59 -25.08
CA SER A 730 3.20 6.15 -26.34
C SER A 730 2.96 7.14 -27.48
N LEU A 731 1.81 7.82 -27.51
CA LEU A 731 1.55 8.91 -28.44
C LEU A 731 2.46 10.11 -28.18
N ASP A 732 2.71 10.47 -26.90
CA ASP A 732 3.68 11.53 -26.56
C ASP A 732 5.06 11.23 -27.17
N LEU A 733 5.56 10.01 -26.97
CA LEU A 733 6.86 9.57 -27.47
C LEU A 733 6.90 9.55 -29.01
N ILE A 734 5.82 9.12 -29.67
CA ILE A 734 5.74 9.15 -31.13
C ILE A 734 5.88 10.58 -31.66
N GLU A 735 5.17 11.56 -31.08
CA GLU A 735 5.30 12.95 -31.52
C GLU A 735 6.73 13.50 -31.35
N GLU A 736 7.36 13.22 -30.21
CA GLU A 736 8.75 13.66 -29.93
C GLU A 736 9.74 13.01 -30.90
N ASN A 737 9.62 11.70 -31.11
CA ASN A 737 10.52 10.94 -31.97
C ASN A 737 10.38 11.33 -33.44
N LEU A 738 9.15 11.56 -33.92
CA LEU A 738 8.92 12.04 -35.27
C LEU A 738 9.54 13.42 -35.47
N PHE A 739 9.41 14.32 -34.48
CA PHE A 739 10.03 15.63 -34.52
C PHE A 739 11.57 15.53 -34.62
N ILE A 740 12.20 14.70 -33.79
CA ILE A 740 13.67 14.51 -33.80
C ILE A 740 14.15 13.88 -35.11
N ARG A 741 13.44 12.88 -35.63
CA ARG A 741 13.88 12.11 -36.81
C ARG A 741 13.62 12.84 -38.13
N TYR A 742 12.57 13.66 -38.21
CA TYR A 742 12.11 14.28 -39.46
C TYR A 742 12.11 15.82 -39.45
N GLY A 743 12.28 16.46 -38.29
CA GLY A 743 12.39 17.93 -38.17
C GLY A 743 11.10 18.70 -38.48
N LYS A 744 9.96 18.01 -38.54
CA LYS A 744 8.63 18.62 -38.77
C LYS A 744 7.76 18.37 -37.55
N GLU A 745 7.04 19.40 -37.13
CA GLU A 745 6.04 19.27 -36.07
C GLU A 745 4.87 18.42 -36.59
N PHE A 746 4.46 17.46 -35.77
CA PHE A 746 3.31 16.60 -35.99
C PHE A 746 2.56 16.51 -34.67
N TYR A 747 1.23 16.60 -34.74
CA TYR A 747 0.37 16.60 -33.55
C TYR A 747 -0.81 15.65 -33.73
N PHE A 748 -0.98 14.71 -32.82
CA PHE A 748 -2.09 13.76 -32.82
C PHE A 748 -3.45 14.42 -32.62
N LYS A 749 -3.51 15.63 -32.02
CA LYS A 749 -4.75 16.43 -31.98
C LYS A 749 -5.29 16.78 -33.38
N ASN A 750 -4.44 16.74 -34.41
CA ASN A 750 -4.78 17.01 -35.80
C ASN A 750 -4.84 15.74 -36.65
N CYS A 751 -4.62 14.56 -36.05
CA CYS A 751 -4.49 13.29 -36.75
C CYS A 751 -5.85 12.62 -36.92
N ILE A 752 -6.40 12.69 -38.13
CA ILE A 752 -7.69 12.14 -38.51
C ILE A 752 -7.55 10.64 -38.79
N TYR A 753 -8.30 9.83 -38.05
CA TYR A 753 -8.46 8.40 -38.29
C TYR A 753 -9.60 8.10 -39.27
N GLY A 754 -10.69 8.87 -39.19
CA GLY A 754 -11.83 8.72 -40.07
C GLY A 754 -12.61 10.01 -40.27
N LEU A 755 -13.29 10.13 -41.42
CA LEU A 755 -14.13 11.26 -41.72
C LEU A 755 -15.41 10.84 -42.43
N LYS A 756 -16.46 11.63 -42.24
CA LYS A 756 -17.73 11.51 -42.94
C LYS A 756 -18.02 12.81 -43.68
N SER A 757 -18.37 12.72 -44.96
CA SER A 757 -18.66 13.87 -45.80
C SER A 757 -20.01 13.73 -46.50
N GLU A 758 -20.69 14.86 -46.68
CA GLU A 758 -21.91 15.02 -47.46
C GLU A 758 -21.65 15.98 -48.62
N ALA A 759 -21.93 15.53 -49.85
CA ALA A 759 -21.94 16.37 -51.03
C ALA A 759 -23.37 16.56 -51.53
N LYS A 760 -23.75 17.82 -51.75
CA LYS A 760 -25.02 18.18 -52.40
C LYS A 760 -24.78 18.29 -53.88
N ILE A 761 -25.49 17.47 -54.66
CA ILE A 761 -25.37 17.44 -56.11
C ILE A 761 -26.65 17.92 -56.77
N LEU A 762 -26.48 18.60 -57.90
CA LEU A 762 -27.57 19.03 -58.76
C LEU A 762 -27.47 18.31 -60.11
N ILE A 763 -28.55 17.63 -60.49
CA ILE A 763 -28.71 16.97 -61.79
C ILE A 763 -29.74 17.76 -62.61
N PRO A 764 -29.35 18.48 -63.67
CA PRO A 764 -30.26 19.25 -64.49
C PRO A 764 -31.16 18.33 -65.33
N PRO A 765 -32.39 18.76 -65.68
CA PRO A 765 -33.32 17.93 -66.43
C PRO A 765 -32.98 17.94 -67.93
N LYS A 766 -32.81 16.76 -68.55
CA LYS A 766 -32.49 16.67 -70.00
C LYS A 766 -33.69 16.27 -70.85
N PHE A 767 -34.39 15.19 -70.49
CA PHE A 767 -35.57 14.70 -71.20
C PHE A 767 -36.88 15.26 -70.62
N THR A 768 -36.91 15.56 -69.31
CA THR A 768 -38.05 16.27 -68.69
C THR A 768 -37.93 17.79 -68.81
N GLY A 769 -36.77 18.30 -69.25
CA GLY A 769 -36.52 19.74 -69.46
C GLY A 769 -37.21 20.35 -70.69
N PHE A 770 -37.74 19.53 -71.61
CA PHE A 770 -38.50 20.04 -72.74
C PHE A 770 -39.74 20.82 -72.27
N LYS A 771 -40.05 21.93 -72.95
CA LYS A 771 -41.17 22.81 -72.54
C LYS A 771 -42.49 22.04 -72.39
N PHE A 772 -42.82 21.16 -73.35
CA PHE A 772 -44.04 20.36 -73.29
C PHE A 772 -44.06 19.38 -72.11
N MET A 773 -42.91 18.85 -71.70
CA MET A 773 -42.79 17.98 -70.52
C MET A 773 -42.96 18.76 -69.23
N ARG A 774 -42.34 19.95 -69.12
CA ARG A 774 -42.49 20.82 -67.94
C ARG A 774 -43.92 21.30 -67.76
N ASP A 775 -44.60 21.63 -68.86
CA ASP A 775 -46.01 22.01 -68.86
C ASP A 775 -46.91 20.82 -68.46
N LEU A 776 -46.60 19.61 -68.93
CA LEU A 776 -47.35 18.38 -68.62
C LEU A 776 -47.15 17.89 -67.17
N LEU A 777 -45.92 17.98 -66.66
CA LEU A 777 -45.53 17.52 -65.31
C LEU A 777 -45.67 18.62 -64.24
N ASN A 778 -45.97 19.86 -64.65
CA ASN A 778 -46.06 21.04 -63.78
C ASN A 778 -44.80 21.29 -62.91
N THR A 779 -43.61 21.02 -63.46
CA THR A 779 -42.32 21.14 -62.76
C THR A 779 -41.73 22.55 -62.91
N LYS A 780 -41.34 23.19 -61.79
CA LYS A 780 -40.81 24.57 -61.76
C LYS A 780 -39.34 24.73 -61.32
N GLY A 781 -38.60 23.63 -61.16
CA GLY A 781 -37.20 23.64 -60.67
C GLY A 781 -36.13 23.62 -61.77
N ASN A 782 -34.88 23.94 -61.39
CA ASN A 782 -33.70 23.92 -62.26
C ASN A 782 -33.03 22.53 -62.37
N GLY A 783 -33.53 21.53 -61.65
CA GLY A 783 -32.98 20.17 -61.63
C GLY A 783 -33.43 19.38 -60.41
N PHE A 784 -32.80 18.23 -60.22
CA PHE A 784 -33.01 17.32 -59.10
C PHE A 784 -31.81 17.42 -58.16
N GLN A 785 -32.06 17.81 -56.91
CA GLN A 785 -31.04 17.90 -55.87
C GLN A 785 -31.02 16.62 -55.03
N TYR A 786 -29.83 16.10 -54.79
CA TYR A 786 -29.61 14.93 -53.95
C TYR A 786 -28.43 15.18 -53.01
N ASN A 787 -28.51 14.59 -51.84
CA ASN A 787 -27.37 14.50 -50.93
C ASN A 787 -26.75 13.11 -51.09
N VAL A 788 -25.45 13.08 -51.32
CA VAL A 788 -24.66 11.86 -51.33
C VAL A 788 -23.72 11.90 -50.14
N VAL A 789 -23.66 10.81 -49.39
CA VAL A 789 -22.90 10.73 -48.14
C VAL A 789 -21.94 9.56 -48.25
N SER A 790 -20.72 9.76 -47.78
CA SER A 790 -19.72 8.70 -47.69
C SER A 790 -18.92 8.86 -46.39
N SER A 791 -18.39 7.75 -45.90
CA SER A 791 -17.59 7.68 -44.67
C SER A 791 -16.39 6.78 -44.90
N TYR A 792 -15.24 7.16 -44.36
CA TYR A 792 -13.99 6.41 -44.43
C TYR A 792 -13.34 6.39 -43.06
N SER A 793 -12.76 5.26 -42.68
CA SER A 793 -11.88 5.07 -41.53
C SER A 793 -10.82 4.03 -41.89
N TYR A 794 -9.61 4.17 -41.35
CA TYR A 794 -8.52 3.21 -41.61
C TYR A 794 -8.76 1.82 -41.03
#